data_AF-A0A368PHD8-F1
#
_entry.id   AF-A0A368PHD8-F1
#
_cell.length_a   1.000
_cell.length_b   1.000
_cell.length_c   1.000
_cell.angle_alpha   90.00
_cell.angle_beta   90.00
_cell.angle_gamma   90.00
#
_symmetry.space_group_name_H-M   'P 1'
#
loop_
_entity.id
_entity.type
_entity.pdbx_description
1 polymer ?
#
loop_
_entity_poly.entity_id
_entity_poly.type
_entity_poly.pdbx_seq_one_letter_code
_entity_poly.pdbx_strand_id
1 'polypeptide(L)'
;MQGAPPEQMGASYPHMFLIFLLFHGANAASNAPAGPKWQTLSGRPPQVIARGGFSGLFPDSSHLPDVVLFCDLQFSSDSTGFCKTGLTLDNSTTVSEVFPKMEKTYKVHGEDVHGWFSLDFTADQLIQNVTLIQNIFSRPSTFDGSMGMYTLDDIVELRPPQIWLNVQYNSFFLEHKLSTEDYILGLPKKFSLTYISSTEIDFLKSLGGKLKKSKTKLVFRFLNEDVIEPSTKKTYGELLKDLKSIKDFAVGILVPKTYIWPLNKDQYLSPSTSLVKDAHALGLEVYASGFANDIATSYNYSYDPSAEYLQFIDNSDFSVDGVLTDFPPTASGAIEDTRPLIITHNGASGVFAGSTDLAYQEAIKDAADIIDCSVQMSKDGVAFCMHSADLSPHTTAATAFVSKSSTVHEIQNKSGIFSFELSWSEIQTLKPDIFSPFAQAGLKRNPASKNAGRFLTLPQFLDMAKASNVSGILIEMEHASYLAKRGLGVVESVSSALTKAGYDKETKQQVFIQSDDSSVLSAFKKFPAFKRVLNLEMEFSGASQPSLDDIKKFADGVRIHRSSVAQITGYFMTRFTDTVGSLQAANLTVFIGVLKNEFMNLGFDYFADPTVEIVTYSSAVMADGLITDYPATAASYFRSPCSDMSLNLSYSILPAQPGALVHLAAPGALAPAAGPAPLLEPKDVVDPPLPSVKALLVLENSSVPLIPYVPCCDGRNRHLGSPLFYANGFSWPVHHACTSCSRNLSCLVSGTAKASVSGAETSSGGEDVNEIIGAVEAVESTTPGASFLAKVAIAIGIAATVTVISLVRKQPSSGPSFSLPQIVDASTQSDAAAATLGYSFSAFGKKVIIPEYTPGGVCLSDMIPFFLGKLFRQTKASEGISSKIGIGKDKALSISRAVQKYGNLIGFVERFSIGVRNITAFLAGALGIPADCYFAGVCFGCLLTLPIQLALGFVLRERPVIALASVAAAVGICTAFPYAAAACTALFFYLRRPDSSS
;
A
#
# COMPACT_ATOMS: atom_id res chain seq x y z
N MET A 1 17.82 45.98 -42.49
CA MET A 1 19.00 46.46 -41.71
C MET A 1 19.25 45.46 -40.59
N GLN A 2 20.49 45.40 -40.09
CA GLN A 2 20.98 44.31 -39.22
C GLN A 2 20.54 44.47 -37.75
N GLY A 3 20.50 43.35 -37.02
CA GLY A 3 21.11 43.28 -35.67
C GLY A 3 20.21 43.39 -34.45
N ALA A 4 19.65 42.25 -34.02
CA ALA A 4 19.47 41.91 -32.60
C ALA A 4 19.57 40.37 -32.46
N PRO A 5 20.29 39.80 -31.47
CA PRO A 5 20.56 38.37 -31.39
C PRO A 5 19.42 37.57 -30.74
N PRO A 6 19.21 36.29 -31.12
CA PRO A 6 18.21 35.42 -30.52
C PRO A 6 18.79 34.56 -29.37
N GLU A 7 19.13 35.16 -28.24
CA GLU A 7 19.55 34.42 -27.03
C GLU A 7 18.85 34.94 -25.76
N GLN A 8 17.82 34.22 -25.32
CA GLN A 8 17.43 33.99 -23.91
C GLN A 8 16.17 33.12 -23.76
N MET A 9 15.35 32.96 -24.80
CA MET A 9 14.09 32.18 -24.73
C MET A 9 14.25 30.66 -24.56
N GLY A 10 15.46 30.10 -24.65
CA GLY A 10 15.69 28.65 -24.59
C GLY A 10 16.18 28.08 -23.25
N ALA A 11 16.44 28.92 -22.25
CA ALA A 11 17.22 28.51 -21.06
C ALA A 11 16.40 28.18 -19.80
N SER A 12 15.18 28.70 -19.65
CA SER A 12 14.45 28.60 -18.37
C SER A 12 13.56 27.36 -18.20
N TYR A 13 13.14 26.68 -19.28
CA TYR A 13 12.06 25.68 -19.22
C TYR A 13 12.30 24.38 -20.02
N PRO A 14 13.46 23.69 -19.90
CA PRO A 14 13.72 22.45 -20.65
C PRO A 14 12.75 21.31 -20.30
N HIS A 15 12.26 21.23 -19.05
CA HIS A 15 11.32 20.19 -18.63
C HIS A 15 9.91 20.37 -19.22
N MET A 16 9.48 21.59 -19.54
CA MET A 16 8.14 21.82 -20.10
C MET A 16 7.98 21.18 -21.48
N PHE A 17 8.99 21.30 -22.37
CA PHE A 17 8.89 20.77 -23.74
C PHE A 17 8.75 19.23 -23.78
N LEU A 18 9.24 18.52 -22.75
CA LEU A 18 9.04 17.09 -22.57
C LEU A 18 7.63 16.75 -22.05
N ILE A 19 7.08 17.54 -21.13
CA ILE A 19 5.70 17.39 -20.63
C ILE A 19 4.70 17.51 -21.81
N PHE A 20 4.89 18.47 -22.72
CA PHE A 20 4.05 18.61 -23.92
C PHE A 20 4.00 17.35 -24.82
N LEU A 21 5.07 16.53 -24.86
CA LEU A 21 5.09 15.32 -25.70
C LEU A 21 4.27 14.18 -25.07
N LEU A 22 4.20 14.11 -23.74
CA LEU A 22 3.57 13.01 -23.00
C LEU A 22 2.04 13.10 -22.90
N PHE A 23 1.45 14.29 -23.10
CA PHE A 23 0.03 14.56 -22.83
C PHE A 23 -0.79 14.93 -24.08
N HIS A 24 -0.53 14.27 -25.21
CA HIS A 24 -1.36 14.36 -26.42
C HIS A 24 -2.72 13.64 -26.24
N GLY A 25 -3.65 14.22 -25.48
CA GLY A 25 -4.92 13.57 -25.15
C GLY A 25 -6.08 14.44 -24.68
N ALA A 26 -6.00 15.77 -24.77
CA ALA A 26 -7.02 16.67 -24.21
C ALA A 26 -7.61 17.68 -25.22
N ASN A 27 -7.90 17.26 -26.46
CA ASN A 27 -8.64 18.13 -27.38
C ASN A 27 -10.15 18.10 -27.09
N ALA A 28 -10.55 18.83 -26.04
CA ALA A 28 -11.94 19.08 -25.66
C ALA A 28 -12.42 20.51 -26.03
N ALA A 29 -11.85 21.12 -27.09
CA ALA A 29 -12.17 22.50 -27.47
C ALA A 29 -12.14 22.82 -28.99
N SER A 30 -12.40 21.87 -29.89
CA SER A 30 -12.75 22.23 -31.28
C SER A 30 -13.70 21.24 -31.99
N ASN A 31 -14.93 21.70 -32.28
CA ASN A 31 -15.88 21.16 -33.26
C ASN A 31 -15.95 19.62 -33.43
N ALA A 32 -16.27 18.89 -32.35
CA ALA A 32 -16.71 17.51 -32.48
C ALA A 32 -18.00 17.40 -33.34
N PRO A 33 -18.22 16.29 -34.07
CA PRO A 33 -19.48 16.02 -34.75
C PRO A 33 -20.68 15.98 -33.79
N ALA A 34 -21.89 15.96 -34.33
CA ALA A 34 -23.13 15.88 -33.55
C ALA A 34 -23.31 14.50 -32.89
N GLY A 35 -22.59 14.27 -31.79
CA GLY A 35 -22.80 13.14 -30.87
C GLY A 35 -24.13 13.24 -30.11
N PRO A 36 -24.44 12.26 -29.24
CA PRO A 36 -25.63 12.31 -28.41
C PRO A 36 -25.67 13.59 -27.57
N LYS A 37 -26.86 14.18 -27.45
CA LYS A 37 -27.07 15.39 -26.65
C LYS A 37 -26.94 15.04 -25.17
N TRP A 38 -25.91 15.55 -24.53
CA TRP A 38 -25.65 15.35 -23.10
C TRP A 38 -26.78 15.93 -22.23
N GLN A 39 -26.95 15.39 -21.01
CA GLN A 39 -27.91 15.92 -20.04
C GLN A 39 -27.39 17.17 -19.29
N THR A 40 -26.31 17.80 -19.77
CA THR A 40 -25.81 19.08 -19.28
C THR A 40 -26.77 20.22 -19.62
N LEU A 41 -26.69 21.35 -18.92
CA LEU A 41 -27.56 22.50 -19.17
C LEU A 41 -27.42 23.01 -20.62
N SER A 42 -26.20 22.95 -21.16
CA SER A 42 -25.90 23.37 -22.54
C SER A 42 -26.12 22.30 -23.61
N GLY A 43 -26.32 21.03 -23.21
CA GLY A 43 -26.36 19.87 -24.12
C GLY A 43 -25.00 19.48 -24.73
N ARG A 44 -23.90 20.11 -24.28
CA ARG A 44 -22.52 19.84 -24.72
C ARG A 44 -21.82 18.85 -23.78
N PRO A 45 -20.71 18.21 -24.21
CA PRO A 45 -19.89 17.41 -23.32
C PRO A 45 -19.48 18.19 -22.05
N PRO A 46 -19.48 17.55 -20.87
CA PRO A 46 -18.96 18.12 -19.63
C PRO A 46 -17.50 18.58 -19.76
N GLN A 47 -17.15 19.68 -19.09
CA GLN A 47 -15.78 20.21 -19.10
C GLN A 47 -14.89 19.50 -18.07
N VAL A 48 -13.70 19.08 -18.46
CA VAL A 48 -12.63 18.65 -17.54
C VAL A 48 -11.84 19.89 -17.09
N ILE A 49 -11.79 20.11 -15.78
CA ILE A 49 -11.15 21.25 -15.15
C ILE A 49 -10.04 20.75 -14.23
N ALA A 50 -8.82 21.20 -14.45
CA ALA A 50 -7.61 20.72 -13.78
C ALA A 50 -7.29 21.58 -12.54
N ARG A 51 -7.40 20.99 -11.34
CA ARG A 51 -7.13 21.69 -10.07
C ARG A 51 -5.63 21.85 -9.86
N GLY A 52 -5.11 23.06 -10.05
CA GLY A 52 -3.68 23.33 -9.90
C GLY A 52 -2.84 22.56 -10.92
N GLY A 53 -3.33 22.41 -12.15
CA GLY A 53 -2.72 21.60 -13.20
C GLY A 53 -2.91 20.11 -12.99
N PHE A 54 -1.87 19.31 -13.25
CA PHE A 54 -1.89 17.87 -12.99
C PHE A 54 -1.37 17.57 -11.57
N SER A 55 -2.06 18.13 -10.58
CA SER A 55 -1.67 18.05 -9.16
C SER A 55 -1.72 16.63 -8.57
N GLY A 56 -2.38 15.69 -9.26
CA GLY A 56 -2.33 14.24 -8.98
C GLY A 56 -0.95 13.61 -9.19
N LEU A 57 -0.08 14.24 -9.97
CA LEU A 57 1.25 13.75 -10.31
C LEU A 57 2.36 14.72 -9.92
N PHE A 58 2.22 16.00 -10.26
CA PHE A 58 3.18 17.06 -9.92
C PHE A 58 2.72 17.84 -8.69
N PRO A 59 3.56 18.68 -8.07
CA PRO A 59 3.13 19.61 -7.03
C PRO A 59 1.93 20.48 -7.47
N ASP A 60 1.11 20.88 -6.49
CA ASP A 60 -0.03 21.75 -6.71
C ASP A 60 0.39 23.08 -7.36
N SER A 61 -0.40 23.56 -8.32
CA SER A 61 -0.09 24.73 -9.16
C SER A 61 1.06 24.52 -10.16
N SER A 62 1.34 23.25 -10.48
CA SER A 62 1.95 22.84 -11.74
C SER A 62 1.03 23.16 -12.93
N HIS A 63 1.53 22.96 -14.15
CA HIS A 63 0.79 23.22 -15.39
C HIS A 63 0.54 21.93 -16.15
N LEU A 64 -0.55 21.90 -16.92
CA LEU A 64 -0.83 20.87 -17.93
C LEU A 64 -1.39 21.57 -19.16
N PRO A 65 -0.94 21.24 -20.39
CA PRO A 65 -1.55 21.76 -21.61
C PRO A 65 -2.98 21.24 -21.80
N ASP A 66 -3.70 21.86 -22.73
CA ASP A 66 -4.94 21.36 -23.33
C ASP A 66 -6.16 21.15 -22.40
N VAL A 67 -6.07 21.47 -21.11
CA VAL A 67 -7.19 21.42 -20.14
C VAL A 67 -7.59 22.80 -19.59
N VAL A 68 -8.80 22.93 -19.03
CA VAL A 68 -9.21 24.17 -18.35
C VAL A 68 -8.43 24.29 -17.03
N LEU A 69 -7.54 25.26 -16.92
CA LEU A 69 -6.71 25.44 -15.72
C LEU A 69 -7.48 26.18 -14.63
N PHE A 70 -7.65 25.55 -13.47
CA PHE A 70 -8.23 26.16 -12.28
C PHE A 70 -7.13 26.78 -11.40
N CYS A 71 -7.17 28.10 -11.29
CA CYS A 71 -6.21 28.94 -10.57
C CYS A 71 -6.84 29.49 -9.28
N ASP A 72 -6.46 28.99 -8.11
CA ASP A 72 -6.77 29.66 -6.85
C ASP A 72 -5.87 30.91 -6.70
N LEU A 73 -6.45 32.10 -6.77
CA LEU A 73 -5.72 33.37 -6.81
C LEU A 73 -5.21 33.79 -5.42
N GLN A 74 -3.91 34.02 -5.32
CA GLN A 74 -3.23 34.66 -4.20
C GLN A 74 -2.42 35.88 -4.65
N PHE A 75 -2.01 36.70 -3.68
CA PHE A 75 -1.29 37.96 -3.91
C PHE A 75 -0.01 38.07 -3.09
N SER A 76 1.06 38.54 -3.72
CA SER A 76 2.23 39.08 -3.02
C SER A 76 1.96 40.47 -2.44
N SER A 77 2.85 40.92 -1.55
CA SER A 77 2.84 42.26 -0.94
C SER A 77 2.87 43.42 -1.96
N ASP A 78 3.44 43.20 -3.15
CA ASP A 78 3.52 44.15 -4.26
C ASP A 78 2.37 44.00 -5.29
N SER A 79 1.30 43.30 -4.90
CA SER A 79 0.05 43.12 -5.69
C SER A 79 0.18 42.29 -6.98
N THR A 80 1.23 41.46 -7.11
CA THR A 80 1.32 40.46 -8.18
C THR A 80 0.45 39.24 -7.84
N GLY A 81 -0.28 38.74 -8.84
CA GLY A 81 -1.20 37.61 -8.71
C GLY A 81 -0.55 36.27 -9.09
N PHE A 82 -0.77 35.26 -8.26
CA PHE A 82 -0.25 33.89 -8.39
C PHE A 82 -1.37 32.87 -8.31
N CYS A 83 -1.21 31.74 -8.99
CA CYS A 83 -2.08 30.58 -8.79
C CYS A 83 -1.47 29.70 -7.69
N LYS A 84 -2.15 29.60 -6.54
CA LYS A 84 -1.76 28.73 -5.43
C LYS A 84 -2.94 28.33 -4.56
N THR A 85 -3.26 27.03 -4.51
CA THR A 85 -4.30 26.51 -3.60
C THR A 85 -3.86 26.63 -2.13
N GLY A 86 -4.84 26.90 -1.26
CA GLY A 86 -4.66 27.17 0.17
C GLY A 86 -4.57 28.66 0.48
N LEU A 87 -4.36 29.00 1.75
CA LEU A 87 -4.05 30.37 2.19
C LEU A 87 -2.61 30.51 2.69
N THR A 88 -2.08 29.47 3.32
CA THR A 88 -0.67 29.41 3.70
C THR A 88 0.13 28.61 2.66
N LEU A 89 1.39 28.99 2.49
CA LEU A 89 2.30 28.47 1.47
C LEU A 89 3.09 27.25 1.97
N ASP A 90 3.33 27.15 3.28
CA ASP A 90 4.22 26.17 3.93
C ASP A 90 3.81 24.70 3.77
N ASN A 91 2.53 24.42 3.56
CA ASN A 91 2.07 23.05 3.34
C ASN A 91 2.51 22.47 1.98
N SER A 92 2.82 23.31 0.99
CA SER A 92 3.03 22.87 -0.41
C SER A 92 4.12 23.67 -1.16
N THR A 93 4.98 24.34 -0.39
CA THR A 93 6.17 25.03 -0.91
C THR A 93 7.32 24.95 0.09
N THR A 94 8.55 25.18 -0.36
CA THR A 94 9.77 25.26 0.48
C THR A 94 9.87 26.54 1.33
N VAL A 95 8.84 27.40 1.35
CA VAL A 95 8.88 28.74 1.99
C VAL A 95 9.29 28.72 3.47
N SER A 96 8.95 27.65 4.21
CA SER A 96 9.28 27.50 5.63
C SER A 96 10.76 27.17 5.86
N GLU A 97 11.41 26.49 4.91
CA GLU A 97 12.84 26.22 4.92
C GLU A 97 13.66 27.44 4.48
N VAL A 98 13.15 28.16 3.49
CA VAL A 98 13.78 29.36 2.89
C VAL A 98 13.64 30.58 3.81
N PHE A 99 12.48 30.76 4.44
CA PHE A 99 12.15 31.91 5.29
C PHE A 99 11.66 31.49 6.70
N PRO A 100 12.44 30.71 7.49
CA PRO A 100 12.02 30.06 8.75
C PRO A 100 11.69 31.01 9.92
N LYS A 101 11.66 32.32 9.69
CA LYS A 101 11.36 33.37 10.69
C LYS A 101 10.27 34.34 10.22
N MET A 102 9.61 34.03 9.09
CA MET A 102 8.58 34.85 8.46
C MET A 102 7.17 34.26 8.65
N GLU A 103 7.03 33.23 9.50
CA GLU A 103 5.72 32.77 9.97
C GLU A 103 4.96 33.90 10.67
N LYS A 104 3.65 33.97 10.44
CA LYS A 104 2.75 34.91 11.08
C LYS A 104 1.46 34.22 11.51
N THR A 105 0.68 34.93 12.32
CA THR A 105 -0.70 34.57 12.62
C THR A 105 -1.61 35.70 12.19
N TYR A 106 -2.59 35.39 11.35
CA TYR A 106 -3.63 36.31 10.92
C TYR A 106 -5.01 35.82 11.35
N LYS A 107 -5.93 36.76 11.58
CA LYS A 107 -7.35 36.43 11.73
C LYS A 107 -7.99 36.31 10.37
N VAL A 108 -8.56 35.15 10.07
CA VAL A 108 -9.21 34.84 8.80
C VAL A 108 -10.62 34.33 9.10
N HIS A 109 -11.63 35.11 8.70
CA HIS A 109 -13.04 34.85 9.02
C HIS A 109 -13.38 34.71 10.53
N GLY A 110 -12.46 35.14 11.41
CA GLY A 110 -12.58 35.09 12.88
C GLY A 110 -11.58 34.15 13.55
N GLU A 111 -11.13 33.12 12.84
CA GLU A 111 -10.18 32.10 13.32
C GLU A 111 -8.73 32.57 13.20
N ASP A 112 -7.88 32.14 14.13
CA ASP A 112 -6.44 32.41 14.08
C ASP A 112 -5.73 31.38 13.18
N VAL A 113 -5.33 31.80 11.99
CA VAL A 113 -4.57 30.98 11.03
C VAL A 113 -3.08 31.33 11.16
N HIS A 114 -2.24 30.33 11.37
CA HIS A 114 -0.80 30.47 11.51
C HIS A 114 -0.06 29.79 10.35
N GLY A 115 0.99 30.41 9.82
CA GLY A 115 1.80 29.88 8.72
C GLY A 115 2.49 30.98 7.92
N TRP A 116 2.83 30.68 6.67
CA TRP A 116 3.48 31.62 5.74
C TRP A 116 2.48 32.11 4.69
N PHE A 117 2.22 33.42 4.64
CA PHE A 117 1.22 33.99 3.74
C PHE A 117 1.89 34.68 2.55
N SER A 118 1.33 34.52 1.35
CA SER A 118 1.87 35.13 0.12
C SER A 118 2.04 36.66 0.23
N LEU A 119 1.11 37.32 0.90
CA LEU A 119 1.12 38.78 1.09
C LEU A 119 2.25 39.32 1.98
N ASP A 120 3.04 38.44 2.61
CA ASP A 120 4.21 38.82 3.42
C ASP A 120 5.52 38.93 2.62
N PHE A 121 5.49 38.56 1.34
CA PHE A 121 6.66 38.49 0.45
C PHE A 121 6.43 39.33 -0.81
N THR A 122 7.50 39.80 -1.45
CA THR A 122 7.40 40.37 -2.81
C THR A 122 7.28 39.25 -3.84
N ALA A 123 6.84 39.59 -5.06
CA ALA A 123 6.79 38.63 -6.17
C ALA A 123 8.15 37.98 -6.41
N ASP A 124 9.20 38.80 -6.50
CA ASP A 124 10.59 38.35 -6.69
C ASP A 124 11.07 37.41 -5.58
N GLN A 125 10.71 37.67 -4.31
CA GLN A 125 11.09 36.80 -3.19
C GLN A 125 10.51 35.39 -3.33
N LEU A 126 9.25 35.29 -3.77
CA LEU A 126 8.59 34.00 -4.00
C LEU A 126 9.17 33.31 -5.24
N ILE A 127 9.21 33.98 -6.39
CA ILE A 127 9.62 33.39 -7.68
C ILE A 127 11.08 32.90 -7.64
N GLN A 128 12.00 33.66 -7.03
CA GLN A 128 13.43 33.35 -7.08
C GLN A 128 13.89 32.33 -6.03
N ASN A 129 13.16 32.17 -4.93
CA ASN A 129 13.63 31.39 -3.77
C ASN A 129 12.67 30.28 -3.34
N VAL A 130 11.37 30.37 -3.66
CA VAL A 130 10.35 29.42 -3.20
C VAL A 130 9.97 28.48 -4.34
N THR A 131 10.07 27.20 -4.06
CA THR A 131 9.73 26.10 -4.98
C THR A 131 8.56 25.29 -4.46
N LEU A 132 7.83 24.66 -5.37
CA LEU A 132 6.67 23.82 -5.07
C LEU A 132 7.11 22.45 -4.55
N ILE A 133 6.34 21.89 -3.61
CA ILE A 133 6.52 20.52 -3.09
C ILE A 133 5.17 19.80 -3.00
N GLN A 134 5.21 18.47 -3.10
CA GLN A 134 4.06 17.61 -2.98
C GLN A 134 3.64 17.47 -1.51
N ASN A 135 2.37 17.72 -1.22
CA ASN A 135 1.82 17.72 0.13
C ASN A 135 0.91 16.52 0.42
N ILE A 136 0.65 15.68 -0.58
CA ILE A 136 -0.16 14.48 -0.48
C ILE A 136 0.75 13.25 -0.57
N PHE A 137 0.79 12.45 0.49
CA PHE A 137 1.74 11.33 0.67
C PHE A 137 1.60 10.20 -0.38
N SER A 138 0.42 10.06 -1.01
CA SER A 138 0.18 9.11 -2.10
C SER A 138 0.78 9.53 -3.45
N ARG A 139 1.33 10.74 -3.56
CA ARG A 139 1.85 11.34 -4.79
C ARG A 139 3.39 11.47 -4.74
N PRO A 140 4.09 11.51 -5.88
CA PRO A 140 5.55 11.49 -5.88
C PRO A 140 6.16 12.81 -5.39
N SER A 141 6.97 12.74 -4.34
CA SER A 141 7.88 13.82 -3.93
C SER A 141 9.13 13.93 -4.81
N THR A 142 9.30 13.06 -5.81
CA THR A 142 10.43 13.07 -6.76
C THR A 142 10.53 14.35 -7.59
N PHE A 143 9.43 15.10 -7.69
CA PHE A 143 9.37 16.39 -8.39
C PHE A 143 9.44 17.60 -7.43
N ASP A 144 9.64 17.38 -6.13
CA ASP A 144 9.76 18.45 -5.14
C ASP A 144 10.96 19.33 -5.44
N GLY A 145 10.78 20.64 -5.33
CA GLY A 145 11.83 21.61 -5.64
C GLY A 145 12.12 21.83 -7.13
N SER A 146 11.52 21.04 -8.04
CA SER A 146 11.77 21.14 -9.50
C SER A 146 10.97 22.25 -10.21
N MET A 147 9.94 22.78 -9.56
CA MET A 147 9.03 23.80 -10.11
C MET A 147 8.98 25.03 -9.19
N GLY A 148 8.96 26.23 -9.79
CA GLY A 148 8.85 27.50 -9.07
C GLY A 148 7.40 27.99 -8.93
N MET A 149 7.22 29.10 -8.22
CA MET A 149 5.94 29.81 -8.17
C MET A 149 5.68 30.55 -9.49
N TYR A 150 4.51 30.32 -10.11
CA TYR A 150 4.11 30.96 -11.37
C TYR A 150 3.15 32.13 -11.16
N THR A 151 3.43 33.28 -11.79
CA THR A 151 2.48 34.39 -11.88
C THR A 151 1.36 34.07 -12.88
N LEU A 152 0.28 34.85 -12.81
CA LEU A 152 -0.77 34.80 -13.82
C LEU A 152 -0.28 35.16 -15.24
N ASP A 153 0.71 36.04 -15.39
CA ASP A 153 1.29 36.36 -16.70
C ASP A 153 2.07 35.17 -17.28
N ASP A 154 2.89 34.48 -16.48
CA ASP A 154 3.60 33.26 -16.88
C ASP A 154 2.62 32.20 -17.41
N ILE A 155 1.51 32.02 -16.71
CA ILE A 155 0.46 31.05 -17.06
C ILE A 155 -0.24 31.39 -18.39
N VAL A 156 -0.40 32.67 -18.73
CA VAL A 156 -0.92 33.07 -20.05
C VAL A 156 0.09 32.79 -21.16
N GLU A 157 1.39 32.86 -20.89
CA GLU A 157 2.41 32.50 -21.89
C GLU A 157 2.41 31.01 -22.23
N LEU A 158 1.96 30.14 -21.32
CA LEU A 158 1.71 28.71 -21.56
C LEU A 158 0.48 28.43 -22.45
N ARG A 159 -0.36 29.43 -22.72
CA ARG A 159 -1.56 29.35 -23.59
C ARG A 159 -2.52 28.18 -23.27
N PRO A 160 -2.95 27.98 -22.01
CA PRO A 160 -4.00 27.01 -21.70
C PRO A 160 -5.28 27.36 -22.49
N PRO A 161 -6.10 26.37 -22.93
CA PRO A 161 -7.31 26.64 -23.71
C PRO A 161 -8.28 27.61 -23.04
N GLN A 162 -8.41 27.52 -21.71
CA GLN A 162 -9.18 28.43 -20.87
C GLN A 162 -8.53 28.54 -19.49
N ILE A 163 -8.59 29.74 -18.90
CA ILE A 163 -8.26 29.96 -17.49
C ILE A 163 -9.55 30.15 -16.71
N TRP A 164 -9.70 29.38 -15.64
CA TRP A 164 -10.72 29.54 -14.61
C TRP A 164 -10.06 30.13 -13.36
N LEU A 165 -10.45 31.33 -12.98
CA LEU A 165 -9.87 32.03 -11.83
C LEU A 165 -10.78 31.85 -10.60
N ASN A 166 -10.26 31.35 -9.49
CA ASN A 166 -10.99 31.22 -8.24
C ASN A 166 -10.45 32.16 -7.16
N VAL A 167 -11.35 32.88 -6.48
CA VAL A 167 -11.01 33.85 -5.44
C VAL A 167 -11.62 33.37 -4.12
N GLN A 168 -10.80 32.81 -3.24
CA GLN A 168 -11.30 32.16 -2.01
C GLN A 168 -11.31 33.07 -0.76
N TYR A 169 -10.43 34.07 -0.71
CA TYR A 169 -10.14 34.87 0.50
C TYR A 169 -10.10 36.38 0.19
N ASN A 170 -11.05 36.87 -0.60
CA ASN A 170 -11.11 38.27 -1.02
C ASN A 170 -11.23 39.23 0.17
N SER A 171 -12.04 38.92 1.19
CA SER A 171 -12.19 39.80 2.36
C SER A 171 -10.86 39.97 3.10
N PHE A 172 -10.09 38.88 3.23
CA PHE A 172 -8.76 38.89 3.85
C PHE A 172 -7.76 39.72 3.03
N PHE A 173 -7.72 39.58 1.71
CA PHE A 173 -6.84 40.40 0.87
C PHE A 173 -7.24 41.90 0.90
N LEU A 174 -8.53 42.21 0.90
CA LEU A 174 -9.04 43.58 1.03
C LEU A 174 -8.67 44.24 2.37
N GLU A 175 -8.75 43.51 3.49
CA GLU A 175 -8.28 43.98 4.80
C GLU A 175 -6.78 44.36 4.78
N HIS A 176 -5.99 43.66 3.95
CA HIS A 176 -4.57 43.90 3.74
C HIS A 176 -4.27 44.86 2.56
N LYS A 177 -5.29 45.59 2.07
CA LYS A 177 -5.22 46.60 0.99
C LYS A 177 -4.92 46.03 -0.41
N LEU A 178 -5.11 44.74 -0.62
CA LEU A 178 -4.94 44.05 -1.89
C LEU A 178 -6.31 43.84 -2.54
N SER A 179 -6.67 44.72 -3.48
CA SER A 179 -7.98 44.70 -4.15
C SER A 179 -8.03 43.65 -5.27
N THR A 180 -8.62 42.48 -4.98
CA THR A 180 -8.77 41.40 -5.97
C THR A 180 -9.64 41.83 -7.16
N GLU A 181 -10.67 42.65 -6.92
CA GLU A 181 -11.52 43.16 -7.99
C GLU A 181 -10.77 44.09 -8.95
N ASP A 182 -10.00 45.05 -8.42
CA ASP A 182 -9.29 46.01 -9.26
C ASP A 182 -8.14 45.35 -10.02
N TYR A 183 -7.49 44.35 -9.42
CA TYR A 183 -6.54 43.49 -10.12
C TYR A 183 -7.18 42.77 -11.32
N ILE A 184 -8.31 42.08 -11.10
CA ILE A 184 -9.04 41.36 -12.17
C ILE A 184 -9.49 42.32 -13.30
N LEU A 185 -9.96 43.51 -12.95
CA LEU A 185 -10.40 44.52 -13.92
C LEU A 185 -9.22 45.18 -14.66
N GLY A 186 -8.02 45.17 -14.06
CA GLY A 186 -6.77 45.63 -14.65
C GLY A 186 -6.10 44.62 -15.58
N LEU A 187 -6.52 43.34 -15.55
CA LEU A 187 -5.88 42.30 -16.37
C LEU A 187 -5.98 42.60 -17.88
N PRO A 188 -4.87 42.50 -18.64
CA PRO A 188 -4.86 42.71 -20.08
C PRO A 188 -5.84 41.80 -20.83
N LYS A 189 -6.42 42.27 -21.95
CA LYS A 189 -7.37 41.49 -22.76
C LYS A 189 -6.83 40.16 -23.35
N LYS A 190 -5.51 39.90 -23.27
CA LYS A 190 -4.91 38.58 -23.57
C LYS A 190 -5.33 37.49 -22.57
N PHE A 191 -5.68 37.87 -21.34
CA PHE A 191 -6.26 36.99 -20.33
C PHE A 191 -7.72 36.67 -20.70
N SER A 192 -7.93 35.57 -21.41
CA SER A 192 -9.28 35.07 -21.75
C SER A 192 -9.94 34.40 -20.54
N LEU A 193 -10.25 35.18 -19.50
CA LEU A 193 -10.95 34.72 -18.30
C LEU A 193 -12.40 34.36 -18.63
N THR A 194 -12.64 33.07 -18.84
CA THR A 194 -13.97 32.55 -19.19
C THR A 194 -14.84 32.37 -17.96
N TYR A 195 -14.25 31.94 -16.84
CA TYR A 195 -14.92 31.74 -15.56
C TYR A 195 -14.17 32.45 -14.44
N ILE A 196 -14.92 33.08 -13.54
CA ILE A 196 -14.44 33.51 -12.22
C ILE A 196 -15.34 32.87 -11.17
N SER A 197 -14.77 32.17 -10.21
CA SER A 197 -15.49 31.64 -9.06
C SER A 197 -15.04 32.23 -7.74
N SER A 198 -15.92 32.18 -6.73
CA SER A 198 -15.58 32.57 -5.36
C SER A 198 -16.51 31.90 -4.35
N THR A 199 -15.99 31.77 -3.15
CA THR A 199 -16.70 31.39 -1.92
C THR A 199 -17.41 32.57 -1.24
N GLU A 200 -17.07 33.82 -1.59
CA GLU A 200 -17.65 35.02 -0.96
C GLU A 200 -18.78 35.60 -1.85
N ILE A 201 -19.99 35.72 -1.29
CA ILE A 201 -21.17 36.16 -2.06
C ILE A 201 -21.08 37.65 -2.43
N ASP A 202 -20.61 38.50 -1.53
CA ASP A 202 -20.56 39.95 -1.79
C ASP A 202 -19.51 40.30 -2.87
N PHE A 203 -18.39 39.56 -2.91
CA PHE A 203 -17.40 39.69 -3.98
C PHE A 203 -18.01 39.41 -5.37
N LEU A 204 -18.75 38.30 -5.53
CA LEU A 204 -19.37 37.97 -6.81
C LEU A 204 -20.43 39.02 -7.23
N LYS A 205 -21.22 39.51 -6.27
CA LYS A 205 -22.21 40.59 -6.53
C LYS A 205 -21.54 41.90 -6.96
N SER A 206 -20.49 42.30 -6.26
CA SER A 206 -19.73 43.53 -6.54
C SER A 206 -19.04 43.44 -7.91
N LEU A 207 -18.27 42.38 -8.14
CA LEU A 207 -17.57 42.14 -9.40
C LEU A 207 -18.55 41.99 -10.59
N GLY A 208 -19.65 41.26 -10.42
CA GLY A 208 -20.71 41.14 -11.43
C GLY A 208 -21.37 42.48 -11.78
N GLY A 209 -21.48 43.38 -10.80
CA GLY A 209 -21.88 44.78 -11.00
C GLY A 209 -20.96 45.54 -11.97
N LYS A 210 -19.65 45.26 -11.93
CA LYS A 210 -18.60 45.87 -12.77
C LYS A 210 -18.41 45.14 -14.12
N LEU A 211 -18.61 43.83 -14.18
CA LEU A 211 -18.39 42.98 -15.37
C LEU A 211 -19.58 42.88 -16.36
N LYS A 212 -20.64 43.70 -16.23
CA LYS A 212 -21.88 43.62 -17.03
C LYS A 212 -21.76 43.61 -18.58
N LYS A 213 -20.58 43.91 -19.13
CA LYS A 213 -20.29 43.86 -20.58
C LYS A 213 -19.25 42.78 -20.97
N SER A 214 -18.75 42.02 -20.00
CA SER A 214 -17.83 40.90 -20.24
C SER A 214 -18.58 39.65 -20.69
N LYS A 215 -17.84 38.70 -21.28
CA LYS A 215 -18.30 37.32 -21.50
C LYS A 215 -17.99 36.39 -20.33
N THR A 216 -17.26 36.89 -19.33
CA THR A 216 -16.86 36.13 -18.13
C THR A 216 -18.09 35.67 -17.34
N LYS A 217 -18.14 34.37 -17.07
CA LYS A 217 -19.16 33.72 -16.25
C LYS A 217 -18.76 33.77 -14.78
N LEU A 218 -19.73 34.10 -13.90
CA LEU A 218 -19.54 34.03 -12.45
C LEU A 218 -20.10 32.73 -11.89
N VAL A 219 -19.31 32.01 -11.09
CA VAL A 219 -19.69 30.73 -10.49
C VAL A 219 -19.55 30.77 -8.98
N PHE A 220 -20.59 30.40 -8.23
CA PHE A 220 -20.52 30.36 -6.77
C PHE A 220 -19.93 29.03 -6.30
N ARG A 221 -18.81 29.07 -5.57
CA ARG A 221 -18.11 27.88 -5.05
C ARG A 221 -18.60 27.57 -3.64
N PHE A 222 -19.12 26.36 -3.45
CA PHE A 222 -19.53 25.85 -2.14
C PHE A 222 -18.34 25.22 -1.40
N LEU A 223 -18.36 25.32 -0.07
CA LEU A 223 -17.52 24.54 0.83
C LEU A 223 -18.38 23.45 1.51
N ASN A 224 -17.91 22.85 2.60
CA ASN A 224 -18.70 21.87 3.35
C ASN A 224 -19.99 22.51 3.92
N GLU A 225 -21.05 21.70 4.08
CA GLU A 225 -22.40 22.17 4.42
C GLU A 225 -22.49 22.95 5.75
N ASP A 226 -21.58 22.68 6.67
CA ASP A 226 -21.46 23.26 8.01
C ASP A 226 -20.65 24.57 8.06
N VAL A 227 -19.86 24.85 7.02
CA VAL A 227 -19.05 26.07 6.95
C VAL A 227 -19.97 27.29 6.75
N ILE A 228 -19.68 28.38 7.45
CA ILE A 228 -20.44 29.63 7.39
C ILE A 228 -19.87 30.53 6.28
N GLU A 229 -20.74 31.04 5.40
CA GLU A 229 -20.37 32.00 4.37
C GLU A 229 -20.20 33.41 5.00
N PRO A 230 -19.08 34.12 4.77
CA PRO A 230 -18.74 35.34 5.52
C PRO A 230 -19.74 36.49 5.40
N SER A 231 -20.37 36.68 4.24
CA SER A 231 -21.27 37.81 3.98
C SER A 231 -22.66 37.63 4.61
N THR A 232 -23.25 36.47 4.39
CA THR A 232 -24.64 36.17 4.75
C THR A 232 -24.80 35.58 6.16
N LYS A 233 -23.71 35.08 6.75
CA LYS A 233 -23.68 34.35 8.03
C LYS A 233 -24.58 33.10 8.07
N LYS A 234 -24.96 32.58 6.90
CA LYS A 234 -25.63 31.28 6.72
C LYS A 234 -24.60 30.20 6.42
N THR A 235 -24.94 28.94 6.65
CA THR A 235 -24.06 27.84 6.19
C THR A 235 -24.22 27.57 4.69
N TYR A 236 -23.21 26.96 4.06
CA TYR A 236 -23.33 26.57 2.64
C TYR A 236 -24.48 25.57 2.40
N GLY A 237 -24.77 24.68 3.36
CA GLY A 237 -25.93 23.78 3.30
C GLY A 237 -27.29 24.48 3.44
N GLU A 238 -27.34 25.66 4.06
CA GLU A 238 -28.52 26.53 4.03
C GLU A 238 -28.64 27.30 2.72
N LEU A 239 -27.54 27.83 2.20
CA LEU A 239 -27.49 28.57 0.93
C LEU A 239 -27.88 27.70 -0.27
N LEU A 240 -27.51 26.41 -0.25
CA LEU A 240 -27.87 25.44 -1.29
C LEU A 240 -29.40 25.34 -1.51
N LYS A 241 -30.19 25.56 -0.46
CA LYS A 241 -31.66 25.48 -0.50
C LYS A 241 -32.30 26.70 -1.18
N ASP A 242 -31.51 27.72 -1.51
CA ASP A 242 -31.95 28.95 -2.19
C ASP A 242 -31.13 29.20 -3.47
N LEU A 243 -31.11 28.20 -4.36
CA LEU A 243 -30.52 28.30 -5.71
C LEU A 243 -31.07 29.50 -6.51
N LYS A 244 -32.30 29.94 -6.22
CA LYS A 244 -32.93 31.08 -6.88
C LYS A 244 -32.20 32.38 -6.55
N SER A 245 -31.90 32.65 -5.28
CA SER A 245 -31.12 33.83 -4.89
C SER A 245 -29.67 33.76 -5.39
N ILE A 246 -29.12 32.57 -5.64
CA ILE A 246 -27.80 32.39 -6.25
C ILE A 246 -27.82 32.79 -7.74
N LYS A 247 -28.91 32.47 -8.46
CA LYS A 247 -29.08 32.79 -9.88
C LYS A 247 -29.08 34.30 -10.19
N ASP A 248 -29.38 35.14 -9.20
CA ASP A 248 -29.34 36.61 -9.35
C ASP A 248 -27.91 37.17 -9.51
N PHE A 249 -26.86 36.43 -9.11
CA PHE A 249 -25.46 36.88 -9.18
C PHE A 249 -24.48 35.88 -9.82
N ALA A 250 -24.85 34.60 -9.95
CA ALA A 250 -24.04 33.57 -10.58
C ALA A 250 -24.78 32.88 -11.74
N VAL A 251 -24.02 32.41 -12.74
CA VAL A 251 -24.54 31.60 -13.86
C VAL A 251 -24.36 30.10 -13.63
N GLY A 252 -23.61 29.71 -12.60
CA GLY A 252 -23.44 28.32 -12.19
C GLY A 252 -22.94 28.18 -10.75
N ILE A 253 -22.82 26.94 -10.30
CA ILE A 253 -22.33 26.56 -8.98
C ILE A 253 -21.21 25.52 -9.10
N LEU A 254 -20.20 25.60 -8.24
CA LEU A 254 -19.13 24.62 -8.09
C LEU A 254 -19.28 23.97 -6.71
N VAL A 255 -19.63 22.69 -6.65
CA VAL A 255 -19.99 21.98 -5.41
C VAL A 255 -19.06 20.80 -5.12
N PRO A 256 -18.78 20.46 -3.86
CA PRO A 256 -18.17 19.18 -3.51
C PRO A 256 -19.05 18.01 -3.98
N LYS A 257 -18.44 16.94 -4.50
CA LYS A 257 -19.16 15.80 -5.11
C LYS A 257 -20.21 15.14 -4.18
N THR A 258 -20.00 15.24 -2.87
CA THR A 258 -20.92 14.77 -1.81
C THR A 258 -22.26 15.51 -1.75
N TYR A 259 -22.37 16.72 -2.29
CA TYR A 259 -23.65 17.44 -2.40
C TYR A 259 -24.60 16.80 -3.42
N ILE A 260 -24.06 16.06 -4.39
CA ILE A 260 -24.81 15.39 -5.47
C ILE A 260 -25.05 13.92 -5.10
N TRP A 261 -24.00 13.23 -4.67
CA TRP A 261 -24.02 11.84 -4.20
C TRP A 261 -23.50 11.77 -2.76
N PRO A 262 -24.37 11.90 -1.73
CA PRO A 262 -23.95 11.91 -0.35
C PRO A 262 -23.41 10.56 0.11
N LEU A 263 -22.41 10.57 1.00
CA LEU A 263 -21.89 9.35 1.62
C LEU A 263 -22.57 9.10 2.97
N ASN A 264 -22.91 7.84 3.24
CA ASN A 264 -23.28 7.42 4.59
C ASN A 264 -22.02 7.25 5.47
N LYS A 265 -22.22 7.01 6.77
CA LYS A 265 -21.12 6.85 7.74
C LYS A 265 -20.19 5.67 7.44
N ASP A 266 -20.66 4.71 6.65
CA ASP A 266 -19.97 3.48 6.29
C ASP A 266 -19.27 3.56 4.91
N GLN A 267 -19.19 4.76 4.31
CA GLN A 267 -18.56 5.07 3.01
C GLN A 267 -19.27 4.48 1.77
N TYR A 268 -20.58 4.26 1.85
CA TYR A 268 -21.42 3.92 0.70
C TYR A 268 -22.25 5.13 0.23
N LEU A 269 -22.56 5.16 -1.06
CA LEU A 269 -23.46 6.15 -1.65
C LEU A 269 -24.85 6.05 -1.03
N SER A 270 -25.40 7.20 -0.68
CA SER A 270 -26.83 7.42 -0.46
C SER A 270 -27.51 7.75 -1.81
N PRO A 271 -28.85 7.75 -1.90
CA PRO A 271 -29.55 8.24 -3.08
C PRO A 271 -29.09 9.64 -3.49
N SER A 272 -29.02 9.91 -4.79
CA SER A 272 -28.67 11.23 -5.32
C SER A 272 -29.64 12.32 -4.85
N THR A 273 -29.11 13.52 -4.71
CA THR A 273 -29.93 14.73 -4.49
C THR A 273 -30.51 15.23 -5.82
N SER A 274 -31.59 16.02 -5.76
CA SER A 274 -32.16 16.69 -6.93
C SER A 274 -31.34 17.88 -7.43
N LEU A 275 -30.21 18.20 -6.76
CA LEU A 275 -29.44 19.45 -6.93
C LEU A 275 -29.13 19.79 -8.39
N VAL A 276 -28.65 18.83 -9.18
CA VAL A 276 -28.27 19.08 -10.58
C VAL A 276 -29.49 19.50 -11.41
N LYS A 277 -30.60 18.78 -11.26
CA LYS A 277 -31.86 19.09 -11.95
C LYS A 277 -32.48 20.40 -11.51
N ASP A 278 -32.48 20.68 -10.20
CA ASP A 278 -33.07 21.90 -9.64
C ASP A 278 -32.26 23.14 -10.07
N ALA A 279 -30.93 23.03 -10.11
CA ALA A 279 -30.04 24.06 -10.65
C ALA A 279 -30.25 24.25 -12.16
N HIS A 280 -30.28 23.16 -12.94
CA HIS A 280 -30.53 23.20 -14.38
C HIS A 280 -31.89 23.82 -14.73
N ALA A 281 -32.95 23.52 -13.97
CA ALA A 281 -34.28 24.10 -14.14
C ALA A 281 -34.30 25.63 -13.91
N LEU A 282 -33.36 26.15 -13.11
CA LEU A 282 -33.13 27.59 -12.89
C LEU A 282 -32.08 28.18 -13.87
N GLY A 283 -31.54 27.37 -14.77
CA GLY A 283 -30.49 27.76 -15.71
C GLY A 283 -29.14 28.04 -15.05
N LEU A 284 -28.81 27.36 -13.95
CA LEU A 284 -27.48 27.33 -13.34
C LEU A 284 -26.67 26.14 -13.89
N GLU A 285 -25.47 26.39 -14.39
CA GLU A 285 -24.50 25.33 -14.71
C GLU A 285 -24.00 24.69 -13.40
N VAL A 286 -23.79 23.38 -13.37
CA VAL A 286 -23.33 22.66 -12.15
C VAL A 286 -21.99 21.98 -12.42
N TYR A 287 -20.99 22.33 -11.61
CA TYR A 287 -19.67 21.75 -11.64
C TYR A 287 -19.41 20.98 -10.36
N ALA A 288 -18.94 19.73 -10.47
CA ALA A 288 -18.62 18.89 -9.31
C ALA A 288 -17.12 18.91 -9.01
N SER A 289 -16.73 18.78 -7.74
CA SER A 289 -15.33 18.89 -7.29
C SER A 289 -14.95 17.86 -6.22
N GLY A 290 -13.65 17.63 -6.06
CA GLY A 290 -13.11 16.61 -5.15
C GLY A 290 -12.90 15.25 -5.83
N PHE A 291 -12.64 15.23 -7.13
CA PHE A 291 -12.20 14.04 -7.85
C PHE A 291 -10.68 13.89 -7.75
N ALA A 292 -10.26 12.75 -7.24
CA ALA A 292 -8.87 12.33 -7.13
C ALA A 292 -8.82 10.80 -7.19
N ASN A 293 -7.87 10.25 -7.93
CA ASN A 293 -7.74 8.81 -8.12
C ASN A 293 -7.02 8.13 -6.93
N ASP A 294 -6.25 8.91 -6.16
CA ASP A 294 -5.34 8.46 -5.11
C ASP A 294 -5.92 8.60 -3.68
N ILE A 295 -7.24 8.55 -3.54
CA ILE A 295 -7.95 8.63 -2.25
C ILE A 295 -8.89 7.44 -2.06
N ALA A 296 -9.26 7.15 -0.81
CA ALA A 296 -10.33 6.20 -0.54
C ALA A 296 -11.68 6.80 -0.99
N THR A 297 -12.23 6.28 -2.09
CA THR A 297 -13.55 6.64 -2.62
C THR A 297 -14.65 5.73 -2.05
N SER A 298 -15.89 5.94 -2.47
CA SER A 298 -17.00 5.09 -2.03
C SER A 298 -16.81 3.62 -2.42
N TYR A 299 -17.15 2.69 -1.52
CA TYR A 299 -17.11 1.25 -1.83
C TYR A 299 -18.01 0.85 -3.00
N ASN A 300 -19.01 1.66 -3.37
CA ASN A 300 -19.82 1.47 -4.56
C ASN A 300 -19.01 1.50 -5.87
N TYR A 301 -17.89 2.25 -5.92
CA TYR A 301 -17.04 2.34 -7.11
C TYR A 301 -15.92 1.30 -7.13
N SER A 302 -15.73 0.52 -6.06
CA SER A 302 -14.69 -0.53 -6.00
C SER A 302 -13.28 -0.05 -6.39
N TYR A 303 -12.94 1.20 -6.02
CA TYR A 303 -11.68 1.89 -6.38
C TYR A 303 -11.47 2.12 -7.90
N ASP A 304 -12.50 2.01 -8.74
CA ASP A 304 -12.47 2.45 -10.13
C ASP A 304 -12.80 3.96 -10.20
N PRO A 305 -11.84 4.85 -10.55
CA PRO A 305 -12.11 6.28 -10.68
C PRO A 305 -12.97 6.59 -11.91
N SER A 306 -12.84 5.85 -13.00
CA SER A 306 -13.62 6.01 -14.24
C SER A 306 -15.11 5.77 -13.98
N ALA A 307 -15.44 4.75 -13.17
CA ALA A 307 -16.79 4.52 -12.69
C ALA A 307 -17.34 5.69 -11.84
N GLU A 308 -16.50 6.34 -11.02
CA GLU A 308 -16.91 7.55 -10.29
C GLU A 308 -17.17 8.73 -11.25
N TYR A 309 -16.30 9.01 -12.24
CA TYR A 309 -16.56 10.10 -13.19
C TYR A 309 -17.85 9.88 -13.98
N LEU A 310 -18.04 8.69 -14.56
CA LEU A 310 -19.23 8.32 -15.34
C LEU A 310 -20.53 8.54 -14.53
N GLN A 311 -20.54 8.22 -13.23
CA GLN A 311 -21.70 8.44 -12.36
C GLN A 311 -22.14 9.92 -12.25
N PHE A 312 -21.27 10.89 -12.57
CA PHE A 312 -21.60 12.32 -12.59
C PHE A 312 -21.82 12.88 -14.00
N ILE A 313 -21.15 12.32 -15.02
CA ILE A 313 -21.15 12.87 -16.39
C ILE A 313 -22.07 12.14 -17.37
N ASP A 314 -22.31 10.83 -17.18
CA ASP A 314 -23.11 10.00 -18.08
C ASP A 314 -23.94 8.98 -17.30
N ASN A 315 -25.03 9.46 -16.70
CA ASN A 315 -26.06 8.61 -16.09
C ASN A 315 -27.44 8.91 -16.69
N SER A 316 -28.42 8.04 -16.43
CA SER A 316 -29.75 8.14 -17.02
C SER A 316 -30.59 9.32 -16.49
N ASP A 317 -30.18 9.96 -15.41
CA ASP A 317 -30.99 10.89 -14.61
C ASP A 317 -30.52 12.36 -14.69
N PHE A 318 -29.20 12.60 -14.81
CA PHE A 318 -28.60 13.92 -15.03
C PHE A 318 -27.14 13.82 -15.54
N SER A 319 -26.55 14.96 -15.94
CA SER A 319 -25.12 15.10 -16.21
C SER A 319 -24.64 16.47 -15.72
N VAL A 320 -23.51 16.53 -14.99
CA VAL A 320 -22.91 17.80 -14.56
C VAL A 320 -22.22 18.52 -15.73
N ASP A 321 -22.21 19.85 -15.75
CA ASP A 321 -21.60 20.66 -16.80
C ASP A 321 -20.05 20.63 -16.80
N GLY A 322 -19.45 20.04 -15.77
CA GLY A 322 -18.03 19.70 -15.71
C GLY A 322 -17.56 19.17 -14.36
N VAL A 323 -16.33 18.68 -14.32
CA VAL A 323 -15.66 18.13 -13.13
C VAL A 323 -14.32 18.83 -12.87
N LEU A 324 -14.08 19.19 -11.61
CA LEU A 324 -12.82 19.71 -11.10
C LEU A 324 -12.02 18.55 -10.46
N THR A 325 -10.92 18.19 -11.09
CA THR A 325 -10.12 16.99 -10.79
C THR A 325 -8.63 17.27 -10.67
N ASP A 326 -7.95 16.45 -9.87
CA ASP A 326 -6.50 16.38 -9.77
C ASP A 326 -5.88 15.49 -10.87
N PHE A 327 -6.70 14.69 -11.58
CA PHE A 327 -6.30 13.71 -12.61
C PHE A 327 -7.08 13.93 -13.93
N PRO A 328 -6.76 14.97 -14.72
CA PRO A 328 -7.47 15.27 -15.96
C PRO A 328 -7.50 14.13 -17.02
N PRO A 329 -6.46 13.29 -17.21
CA PRO A 329 -6.50 12.22 -18.21
C PRO A 329 -7.64 11.20 -18.00
N THR A 330 -7.85 10.72 -16.77
CA THR A 330 -8.90 9.74 -16.45
C THR A 330 -10.31 10.26 -16.76
N ALA A 331 -10.55 11.55 -16.57
CA ALA A 331 -11.87 12.16 -16.78
C ALA A 331 -12.30 12.24 -18.26
N SER A 332 -11.50 11.74 -19.22
CA SER A 332 -11.65 12.12 -20.63
C SER A 332 -12.38 11.12 -21.57
N GLY A 333 -12.42 9.77 -21.38
CA GLY A 333 -12.91 8.86 -22.47
C GLY A 333 -13.73 7.57 -22.17
N ALA A 334 -14.63 7.14 -23.10
CA ALA A 334 -15.41 5.86 -23.11
C ALA A 334 -16.19 5.45 -24.46
N ILE A 335 -16.77 4.19 -24.60
CA ILE A 335 -17.55 3.41 -25.73
C ILE A 335 -16.92 2.74 -27.09
N GLU A 336 -16.56 1.40 -27.21
CA GLU A 336 -16.20 0.45 -28.39
C GLU A 336 -14.78 -0.28 -28.57
N ASP A 337 -14.58 -1.24 -29.51
CA ASP A 337 -14.25 -2.69 -29.27
C ASP A 337 -13.16 -3.39 -30.15
N THR A 338 -11.97 -3.71 -29.58
CA THR A 338 -11.25 -5.00 -29.77
C THR A 338 -10.43 -5.32 -28.51
N ARG A 339 -10.47 -6.56 -27.98
CA ARG A 339 -9.98 -6.82 -26.60
C ARG A 339 -9.36 -8.20 -26.33
N PRO A 340 -8.42 -8.29 -25.36
CA PRO A 340 -7.96 -9.55 -24.78
C PRO A 340 -9.03 -10.19 -23.88
N LEU A 341 -8.77 -11.43 -23.46
CA LEU A 341 -9.64 -12.16 -22.52
C LEU A 341 -9.57 -11.56 -21.11
N ILE A 342 -10.72 -11.36 -20.48
CA ILE A 342 -10.85 -10.99 -19.06
C ILE A 342 -11.00 -12.28 -18.26
N ILE A 343 -9.98 -12.57 -17.45
CA ILE A 343 -9.92 -13.73 -16.59
C ILE A 343 -10.03 -13.25 -15.14
N THR A 344 -10.86 -13.91 -14.33
CA THR A 344 -10.94 -13.55 -12.91
C THR A 344 -9.76 -14.06 -12.10
N HIS A 345 -9.53 -13.45 -10.94
CA HIS A 345 -8.72 -14.02 -9.89
C HIS A 345 -9.58 -14.25 -8.65
N ASN A 346 -9.99 -15.51 -8.47
CA ASN A 346 -10.94 -16.02 -7.49
C ASN A 346 -12.35 -15.40 -7.61
N GLY A 347 -12.82 -15.20 -8.84
CA GLY A 347 -14.03 -14.43 -9.14
C GLY A 347 -13.82 -12.91 -8.99
N ALA A 348 -14.87 -12.15 -8.69
CA ALA A 348 -14.80 -10.72 -8.35
C ALA A 348 -14.29 -10.51 -6.91
N SER A 349 -13.08 -11.00 -6.62
CA SER A 349 -12.46 -10.99 -5.29
C SER A 349 -12.09 -9.59 -4.76
N GLY A 350 -12.17 -8.58 -5.63
CA GLY A 350 -12.16 -7.15 -5.29
C GLY A 350 -13.42 -6.68 -4.55
N VAL A 351 -14.56 -7.35 -4.76
CA VAL A 351 -15.91 -6.93 -4.32
C VAL A 351 -16.50 -7.85 -3.26
N PHE A 352 -16.23 -9.15 -3.35
CA PHE A 352 -16.66 -10.20 -2.42
C PHE A 352 -15.47 -11.05 -1.96
N ALA A 353 -15.66 -11.86 -0.91
CA ALA A 353 -14.65 -12.85 -0.54
C ALA A 353 -14.45 -13.85 -1.70
N GLY A 354 -13.18 -14.04 -2.12
CA GLY A 354 -12.83 -14.84 -3.29
C GLY A 354 -13.27 -16.31 -3.19
N SER A 355 -13.42 -16.95 -4.34
CA SER A 355 -13.82 -18.36 -4.49
C SER A 355 -15.21 -18.70 -3.90
N THR A 356 -16.05 -17.69 -3.66
CA THR A 356 -17.44 -17.85 -3.21
C THR A 356 -18.45 -17.76 -4.35
N ASP A 357 -19.65 -18.31 -4.14
CA ASP A 357 -20.75 -18.21 -5.09
C ASP A 357 -21.12 -16.77 -5.47
N LEU A 358 -21.06 -15.81 -4.53
CA LEU A 358 -21.27 -14.39 -4.83
C LEU A 358 -20.14 -13.78 -5.66
N ALA A 359 -18.87 -14.09 -5.37
CA ALA A 359 -17.75 -13.60 -6.17
C ALA A 359 -17.81 -14.09 -7.64
N TYR A 360 -18.27 -15.34 -7.86
CA TYR A 360 -18.47 -15.86 -9.21
C TYR A 360 -19.71 -15.28 -9.91
N GLN A 361 -20.83 -15.11 -9.19
CA GLN A 361 -22.04 -14.50 -9.75
C GLN A 361 -21.78 -13.05 -10.18
N GLU A 362 -21.06 -12.27 -9.37
CA GLU A 362 -20.72 -10.89 -9.71
C GLU A 362 -19.75 -10.85 -10.90
N ALA A 363 -18.73 -11.71 -10.96
CA ALA A 363 -17.83 -11.78 -12.12
C ALA A 363 -18.54 -12.14 -13.45
N ILE A 364 -19.55 -13.03 -13.40
CA ILE A 364 -20.38 -13.37 -14.56
C ILE A 364 -21.21 -12.15 -14.99
N LYS A 365 -21.78 -11.41 -14.04
CA LYS A 365 -22.55 -10.18 -14.28
C LYS A 365 -21.66 -9.05 -14.83
N ASP A 366 -20.44 -8.95 -14.35
CA ASP A 366 -19.40 -8.03 -14.85
C ASP A 366 -18.90 -8.41 -16.25
N ALA A 367 -19.21 -9.64 -16.71
CA ALA A 367 -18.82 -10.24 -17.98
C ALA A 367 -17.31 -10.50 -18.13
N ALA A 368 -16.72 -11.13 -17.11
CA ALA A 368 -15.50 -11.90 -17.32
C ALA A 368 -15.73 -12.98 -18.41
N ASP A 369 -14.76 -13.18 -19.28
CA ASP A 369 -14.81 -14.22 -20.31
C ASP A 369 -14.57 -15.61 -19.70
N ILE A 370 -13.67 -15.67 -18.71
CA ILE A 370 -13.23 -16.88 -18.04
C ILE A 370 -13.32 -16.66 -16.53
N ILE A 371 -14.02 -17.57 -15.85
CA ILE A 371 -13.99 -17.65 -14.39
C ILE A 371 -13.07 -18.77 -13.91
N ASP A 372 -12.35 -18.51 -12.83
CA ASP A 372 -11.28 -19.35 -12.31
C ASP A 372 -11.64 -20.12 -11.04
N CYS A 373 -11.01 -21.27 -10.81
CA CYS A 373 -11.12 -22.03 -9.57
C CYS A 373 -9.78 -22.68 -9.26
N SER A 374 -9.02 -22.09 -8.32
CA SER A 374 -7.88 -22.75 -7.66
C SER A 374 -8.43 -23.87 -6.77
N VAL A 375 -8.06 -25.12 -7.07
CA VAL A 375 -8.65 -26.32 -6.46
C VAL A 375 -7.83 -26.76 -5.26
N GLN A 376 -8.46 -26.71 -4.09
CA GLN A 376 -7.92 -27.23 -2.85
C GLN A 376 -8.62 -28.54 -2.46
N MET A 377 -7.92 -29.37 -1.69
CA MET A 377 -8.39 -30.68 -1.22
C MET A 377 -8.61 -30.65 0.29
N SER A 378 -9.79 -31.05 0.76
CA SER A 378 -10.01 -31.32 2.17
C SER A 378 -9.33 -32.63 2.62
N LYS A 379 -9.19 -32.81 3.93
CA LYS A 379 -8.62 -34.02 4.57
C LYS A 379 -9.35 -35.32 4.19
N ASP A 380 -10.65 -35.23 3.94
CA ASP A 380 -11.55 -36.31 3.51
C ASP A 380 -11.70 -36.41 1.98
N GLY A 381 -10.87 -35.68 1.20
CA GLY A 381 -10.74 -35.85 -0.25
C GLY A 381 -11.77 -35.08 -1.10
N VAL A 382 -12.45 -34.08 -0.53
CA VAL A 382 -13.37 -33.22 -1.28
C VAL A 382 -12.58 -32.10 -1.97
N ALA A 383 -12.72 -32.00 -3.29
CA ALA A 383 -12.18 -30.90 -4.09
C ALA A 383 -13.11 -29.69 -4.08
N PHE A 384 -12.57 -28.49 -3.79
CA PHE A 384 -13.32 -27.24 -3.68
C PHE A 384 -12.51 -26.03 -4.17
N CYS A 385 -13.20 -24.96 -4.55
CA CYS A 385 -12.55 -23.72 -4.99
C CYS A 385 -12.12 -22.89 -3.79
N MET A 386 -10.83 -22.53 -3.73
CA MET A 386 -10.23 -21.69 -2.69
C MET A 386 -8.86 -21.21 -3.16
N HIS A 387 -8.62 -19.90 -3.09
CA HIS A 387 -7.37 -19.27 -3.55
C HIS A 387 -6.08 -19.95 -3.06
N SER A 388 -6.02 -20.39 -1.80
CA SER A 388 -4.80 -20.94 -1.21
C SER A 388 -5.08 -22.15 -0.32
N ALA A 389 -4.08 -23.02 -0.19
CA ALA A 389 -4.10 -24.11 0.78
C ALA A 389 -4.20 -23.61 2.23
N ASP A 390 -3.60 -22.46 2.57
CA ASP A 390 -3.74 -21.83 3.90
C ASP A 390 -5.06 -21.04 3.96
N LEU A 391 -6.02 -21.55 4.75
CA LEU A 391 -7.34 -20.95 4.89
C LEU A 391 -7.34 -19.70 5.79
N SER A 392 -6.23 -19.41 6.48
CA SER A 392 -6.14 -18.33 7.48
C SER A 392 -6.38 -16.91 6.94
N PRO A 393 -5.91 -16.50 5.73
CA PRO A 393 -6.05 -15.12 5.26
C PRO A 393 -7.42 -14.78 4.63
N HIS A 394 -8.19 -15.80 4.23
CA HIS A 394 -9.41 -15.66 3.43
C HIS A 394 -10.66 -16.23 4.12
N THR A 395 -10.53 -16.69 5.37
CA THR A 395 -11.62 -17.29 6.14
C THR A 395 -11.46 -17.06 7.64
N THR A 396 -12.47 -17.39 8.43
CA THR A 396 -12.37 -17.40 9.90
C THR A 396 -11.51 -18.54 10.49
N ALA A 397 -10.75 -19.29 9.68
CA ALA A 397 -9.96 -20.45 10.16
C ALA A 397 -8.98 -20.09 11.27
N ALA A 398 -8.29 -18.94 11.15
CA ALA A 398 -7.30 -18.46 12.12
C ALA A 398 -7.84 -18.37 13.56
N THR A 399 -9.15 -18.14 13.73
CA THR A 399 -9.81 -18.10 15.04
C THR A 399 -10.50 -19.41 15.41
N ALA A 400 -11.10 -20.11 14.44
CA ALA A 400 -11.86 -21.34 14.68
C ALA A 400 -10.98 -22.59 14.92
N PHE A 401 -9.83 -22.69 14.24
CA PHE A 401 -8.99 -23.89 14.22
C PHE A 401 -7.51 -23.60 14.55
N VAL A 402 -7.24 -22.59 15.38
CA VAL A 402 -5.87 -22.21 15.79
C VAL A 402 -5.04 -23.38 16.34
N SER A 403 -5.67 -24.36 16.99
CA SER A 403 -5.04 -25.59 17.51
C SER A 403 -4.57 -26.57 16.41
N LYS A 404 -4.99 -26.37 15.15
CA LYS A 404 -4.53 -27.09 13.97
C LYS A 404 -3.52 -26.29 13.15
N SER A 405 -3.04 -25.15 13.64
CA SER A 405 -2.01 -24.38 12.96
C SER A 405 -0.70 -25.16 12.90
N SER A 406 -0.07 -25.18 11.72
CA SER A 406 1.19 -25.88 11.46
C SER A 406 2.01 -25.12 10.42
N THR A 407 3.29 -25.48 10.27
CA THR A 407 4.17 -24.96 9.21
C THR A 407 4.46 -26.07 8.20
N VAL A 408 4.26 -25.79 6.92
CA VAL A 408 4.52 -26.72 5.82
C VAL A 408 5.49 -26.04 4.85
N HIS A 409 6.79 -26.28 5.03
CA HIS A 409 7.84 -25.59 4.27
C HIS A 409 7.80 -25.82 2.74
N GLU A 410 7.18 -26.91 2.27
CA GLU A 410 6.92 -27.13 0.83
C GLU A 410 5.82 -26.21 0.25
N ILE A 411 5.10 -25.46 1.10
CA ILE A 411 4.02 -24.53 0.72
C ILE A 411 4.35 -23.11 1.19
N GLN A 412 4.63 -22.92 2.48
CA GLN A 412 4.96 -21.63 3.06
C GLN A 412 5.79 -21.74 4.36
N ASN A 413 6.65 -20.74 4.59
CA ASN A 413 7.50 -20.67 5.79
C ASN A 413 6.80 -20.11 7.04
N LYS A 414 5.58 -19.58 6.91
CA LYS A 414 4.74 -19.11 8.03
C LYS A 414 3.80 -20.23 8.50
N SER A 415 3.44 -20.24 9.79
CA SER A 415 2.41 -21.13 10.30
C SER A 415 1.04 -20.72 9.72
N GLY A 416 0.25 -21.70 9.28
CA GLY A 416 -1.06 -21.53 8.68
C GLY A 416 -2.02 -22.65 9.09
N ILE A 417 -3.26 -22.61 8.59
CA ILE A 417 -4.28 -23.63 8.84
C ILE A 417 -4.70 -24.18 7.48
N PHE A 418 -4.16 -25.34 7.15
CA PHE A 418 -4.25 -25.86 5.80
C PHE A 418 -5.54 -26.64 5.53
N SER A 419 -6.07 -26.49 4.32
CA SER A 419 -7.27 -27.17 3.80
C SER A 419 -7.24 -28.68 4.03
N PHE A 420 -6.11 -29.31 3.75
CA PHE A 420 -5.89 -30.76 3.91
C PHE A 420 -5.78 -31.26 5.37
N GLU A 421 -5.81 -30.38 6.38
CA GLU A 421 -5.92 -30.75 7.80
C GLU A 421 -7.37 -30.67 8.36
N LEU A 422 -8.30 -30.13 7.58
CA LEU A 422 -9.72 -30.01 7.91
C LEU A 422 -10.57 -30.95 7.05
N SER A 423 -11.58 -31.60 7.63
CA SER A 423 -12.62 -32.25 6.81
C SER A 423 -13.48 -31.20 6.10
N TRP A 424 -14.15 -31.60 5.02
CA TRP A 424 -15.08 -30.71 4.32
C TRP A 424 -16.18 -30.20 5.26
N SER A 425 -16.67 -31.05 6.16
CA SER A 425 -17.65 -30.64 7.19
C SER A 425 -17.12 -29.57 8.16
N GLU A 426 -15.82 -29.57 8.49
CA GLU A 426 -15.17 -28.52 9.28
C GLU A 426 -15.01 -27.23 8.45
N ILE A 427 -14.58 -27.34 7.18
CA ILE A 427 -14.44 -26.21 6.25
C ILE A 427 -15.78 -25.49 6.04
N GLN A 428 -16.89 -26.24 5.95
CA GLN A 428 -18.24 -25.67 5.84
C GLN A 428 -18.70 -24.88 7.07
N THR A 429 -18.02 -24.99 8.23
CA THR A 429 -18.30 -24.13 9.40
C THR A 429 -17.61 -22.76 9.32
N LEU A 430 -16.62 -22.60 8.45
CA LEU A 430 -15.89 -21.36 8.25
C LEU A 430 -16.75 -20.34 7.51
N LYS A 431 -16.59 -19.08 7.89
CA LYS A 431 -17.08 -17.97 7.07
C LYS A 431 -15.97 -17.52 6.10
N PRO A 432 -16.30 -17.19 4.84
CA PRO A 432 -15.40 -16.43 3.98
C PRO A 432 -15.00 -15.12 4.66
N ASP A 433 -13.81 -14.60 4.38
CA ASP A 433 -13.37 -13.27 4.81
C ASP A 433 -12.70 -12.54 3.63
N ILE A 434 -13.15 -11.33 3.31
CA ILE A 434 -12.63 -10.56 2.17
C ILE A 434 -11.21 -10.06 2.46
N PHE A 435 -10.25 -10.62 1.72
CA PHE A 435 -8.85 -10.24 1.87
C PHE A 435 -8.58 -8.87 1.25
N SER A 436 -7.96 -7.97 2.03
CA SER A 436 -7.68 -6.59 1.63
C SER A 436 -6.16 -6.37 1.65
N PRO A 437 -5.47 -6.41 0.49
CA PRO A 437 -4.00 -6.42 0.44
C PRO A 437 -3.35 -5.17 1.03
N PHE A 438 -4.07 -4.04 1.04
CA PHE A 438 -3.58 -2.73 1.51
C PHE A 438 -4.32 -2.22 2.76
N ALA A 439 -4.93 -3.11 3.54
CA ALA A 439 -5.73 -2.76 4.72
C ALA A 439 -4.99 -1.92 5.77
N GLN A 440 -3.68 -2.13 5.91
CA GLN A 440 -2.79 -1.41 6.82
C GLN A 440 -2.62 0.06 6.42
N ALA A 441 -2.77 0.38 5.13
CA ALA A 441 -2.76 1.73 4.60
C ALA A 441 -4.16 2.38 4.52
N GLY A 442 -5.18 1.73 5.09
CA GLY A 442 -6.57 2.21 5.11
C GLY A 442 -7.43 1.75 3.94
N LEU A 443 -6.84 1.17 2.88
CA LEU A 443 -7.56 0.64 1.72
C LEU A 443 -8.10 -0.76 2.02
N LYS A 444 -9.33 -0.81 2.52
CA LYS A 444 -10.09 -2.06 2.78
C LYS A 444 -11.01 -2.35 1.62
N ARG A 445 -11.14 -3.61 1.22
CA ARG A 445 -12.23 -4.02 0.31
C ARG A 445 -13.58 -4.00 1.03
N ASN A 446 -14.64 -4.02 0.23
CA ASN A 446 -16.06 -3.87 0.62
C ASN A 446 -16.44 -4.47 1.99
N PRO A 447 -16.53 -3.65 3.06
CA PRO A 447 -16.76 -4.16 4.42
C PRO A 447 -18.16 -4.76 4.65
N ALA A 448 -19.19 -4.29 3.95
CA ALA A 448 -20.54 -4.87 4.04
C ALA A 448 -20.59 -6.31 3.50
N SER A 449 -19.77 -6.63 2.50
CA SER A 449 -19.63 -7.98 1.94
C SER A 449 -18.62 -8.87 2.67
N LYS A 450 -18.03 -8.41 3.79
CA LYS A 450 -16.85 -9.03 4.43
C LYS A 450 -16.95 -10.54 4.58
N ASN A 451 -18.08 -11.05 5.07
CA ASN A 451 -18.30 -12.49 5.29
C ASN A 451 -19.46 -13.05 4.45
N ALA A 452 -19.72 -12.46 3.28
CA ALA A 452 -20.80 -12.85 2.39
C ALA A 452 -20.42 -14.02 1.47
N GLY A 453 -21.42 -14.79 1.03
CA GLY A 453 -21.28 -15.94 0.15
C GLY A 453 -20.92 -17.25 0.86
N ARG A 454 -20.74 -18.31 0.09
CA ARG A 454 -20.29 -19.64 0.56
C ARG A 454 -19.26 -20.23 -0.40
N PHE A 455 -18.39 -21.09 0.12
CA PHE A 455 -17.45 -21.86 -0.70
C PHE A 455 -18.19 -22.87 -1.59
N LEU A 456 -17.65 -23.10 -2.79
CA LEU A 456 -18.16 -24.08 -3.75
C LEU A 456 -17.28 -25.33 -3.79
N THR A 457 -17.89 -26.51 -3.76
CA THR A 457 -17.20 -27.71 -4.22
C THR A 457 -16.95 -27.59 -5.73
N LEU A 458 -15.89 -28.24 -6.24
CA LEU A 458 -15.56 -28.18 -7.67
C LEU A 458 -16.76 -28.53 -8.59
N PRO A 459 -17.57 -29.58 -8.32
CA PRO A 459 -18.77 -29.84 -9.11
C PRO A 459 -19.79 -28.69 -9.11
N GLN A 460 -20.00 -28.01 -7.97
CA GLN A 460 -20.93 -26.88 -7.91
C GLN A 460 -20.45 -25.66 -8.71
N PHE A 461 -19.13 -25.43 -8.74
CA PHE A 461 -18.53 -24.42 -9.62
C PHE A 461 -18.69 -24.79 -11.09
N LEU A 462 -18.41 -26.04 -11.46
CA LEU A 462 -18.56 -26.54 -12.84
C LEU A 462 -20.02 -26.45 -13.33
N ASP A 463 -21.00 -26.80 -12.50
CA ASP A 463 -22.43 -26.66 -12.82
C ASP A 463 -22.84 -25.19 -12.99
N MET A 464 -22.34 -24.29 -12.13
CA MET A 464 -22.59 -22.84 -12.22
C MET A 464 -22.00 -22.25 -13.49
N ALA A 465 -20.75 -22.59 -13.81
CA ALA A 465 -20.06 -22.11 -15.01
C ALA A 465 -20.75 -22.60 -16.28
N LYS A 466 -21.18 -23.86 -16.33
CA LYS A 466 -21.89 -24.44 -17.49
C LYS A 466 -23.25 -23.78 -17.74
N ALA A 467 -23.93 -23.34 -16.68
CA ALA A 467 -25.21 -22.65 -16.76
C ALA A 467 -25.11 -21.18 -17.22
N SER A 468 -23.91 -20.59 -17.27
CA SER A 468 -23.72 -19.16 -17.56
C SER A 468 -23.34 -18.88 -19.03
N ASN A 469 -23.04 -17.61 -19.31
CA ASN A 469 -22.59 -17.09 -20.60
C ASN A 469 -21.07 -16.96 -20.74
N VAL A 470 -20.27 -17.35 -19.73
CA VAL A 470 -18.80 -17.31 -19.83
C VAL A 470 -18.30 -18.18 -20.99
N SER A 471 -17.25 -17.72 -21.66
CA SER A 471 -16.63 -18.40 -22.81
C SER A 471 -15.66 -19.51 -22.39
N GLY A 472 -15.24 -19.54 -21.12
CA GLY A 472 -14.41 -20.60 -20.59
C GLY A 472 -14.36 -20.69 -19.07
N ILE A 473 -13.61 -21.69 -18.60
CA ILE A 473 -13.24 -21.88 -17.20
C ILE A 473 -11.74 -22.11 -17.08
N LEU A 474 -11.14 -21.63 -16.00
CA LEU A 474 -9.74 -21.92 -15.65
C LEU A 474 -9.71 -22.71 -14.34
N ILE A 475 -9.21 -23.94 -14.40
CA ILE A 475 -9.03 -24.80 -13.22
C ILE A 475 -7.56 -24.83 -12.87
N GLU A 476 -7.21 -24.24 -11.73
CA GLU A 476 -5.85 -24.20 -11.22
C GLU A 476 -5.63 -25.31 -10.18
N MET A 477 -4.46 -25.94 -10.22
CA MET A 477 -4.01 -26.91 -9.22
C MET A 477 -2.60 -26.56 -8.78
N GLU A 478 -2.39 -26.50 -7.47
CA GLU A 478 -1.10 -26.15 -6.86
C GLU A 478 -0.68 -27.27 -5.92
N HIS A 479 0.63 -27.36 -5.63
CA HIS A 479 1.19 -28.26 -4.63
C HIS A 479 0.81 -29.76 -4.82
N ALA A 480 0.51 -30.17 -6.07
CA ALA A 480 -0.02 -31.50 -6.37
C ALA A 480 0.89 -32.63 -5.87
N SER A 481 2.21 -32.47 -6.01
CA SER A 481 3.22 -33.39 -5.46
C SER A 481 3.11 -33.55 -3.94
N TYR A 482 2.87 -32.47 -3.18
CA TYR A 482 2.68 -32.52 -1.73
C TYR A 482 1.38 -33.23 -1.34
N LEU A 483 0.27 -32.90 -2.03
CA LEU A 483 -1.03 -33.54 -1.81
C LEU A 483 -0.97 -35.04 -2.10
N ALA A 484 -0.29 -35.45 -3.18
CA ALA A 484 -0.09 -36.85 -3.54
C ALA A 484 0.73 -37.64 -2.50
N LYS A 485 1.79 -37.04 -1.91
CA LYS A 485 2.53 -37.62 -0.76
C LYS A 485 1.61 -37.90 0.44
N ARG A 486 0.51 -37.14 0.59
CA ARG A 486 -0.49 -37.27 1.65
C ARG A 486 -1.70 -38.14 1.27
N GLY A 487 -1.70 -38.77 0.09
CA GLY A 487 -2.80 -39.62 -0.38
C GLY A 487 -3.99 -38.86 -0.98
N LEU A 488 -3.83 -37.56 -1.27
CA LEU A 488 -4.85 -36.71 -1.89
C LEU A 488 -4.53 -36.49 -3.38
N GLY A 489 -5.18 -37.27 -4.25
CA GLY A 489 -5.02 -37.16 -5.71
C GLY A 489 -5.83 -36.01 -6.32
N VAL A 490 -5.26 -34.79 -6.33
CA VAL A 490 -5.94 -33.62 -6.90
C VAL A 490 -6.16 -33.76 -8.42
N VAL A 491 -5.18 -34.32 -9.15
CA VAL A 491 -5.22 -34.52 -10.61
C VAL A 491 -6.34 -35.49 -11.00
N GLU A 492 -6.47 -36.62 -10.29
CA GLU A 492 -7.54 -37.59 -10.48
C GLU A 492 -8.90 -36.98 -10.13
N SER A 493 -8.97 -36.22 -9.03
CA SER A 493 -10.21 -35.57 -8.56
C SER A 493 -10.72 -34.54 -9.56
N VAL A 494 -9.86 -33.66 -10.06
CA VAL A 494 -10.19 -32.64 -11.07
C VAL A 494 -10.56 -33.27 -12.41
N SER A 495 -9.74 -34.20 -12.92
CA SER A 495 -10.02 -34.83 -14.22
C SER A 495 -11.30 -35.68 -14.21
N SER A 496 -11.60 -36.34 -13.09
CA SER A 496 -12.88 -37.05 -12.87
C SER A 496 -14.06 -36.07 -12.80
N ALA A 497 -13.94 -34.97 -12.06
CA ALA A 497 -15.00 -33.95 -11.96
C ALA A 497 -15.33 -33.31 -13.32
N LEU A 498 -14.31 -32.90 -14.10
CA LEU A 498 -14.48 -32.33 -15.44
C LEU A 498 -15.15 -33.31 -16.40
N THR A 499 -14.71 -34.57 -16.41
CA THR A 499 -15.30 -35.64 -17.26
C THR A 499 -16.75 -35.94 -16.84
N LYS A 500 -17.04 -35.98 -15.54
CA LYS A 500 -18.40 -36.21 -15.01
C LYS A 500 -19.34 -35.06 -15.32
N ALA A 501 -18.87 -33.81 -15.28
CA ALA A 501 -19.59 -32.63 -15.72
C ALA A 501 -19.69 -32.52 -17.27
N GLY A 502 -19.04 -33.42 -18.02
CA GLY A 502 -19.08 -33.47 -19.48
C GLY A 502 -18.28 -32.37 -20.17
N TYR A 503 -17.30 -31.76 -19.50
CA TYR A 503 -16.42 -30.75 -20.12
C TYR A 503 -15.47 -31.35 -21.17
N ASP A 504 -15.20 -32.66 -21.09
CA ASP A 504 -14.41 -33.40 -22.10
C ASP A 504 -15.09 -33.51 -23.48
N LYS A 505 -16.37 -33.15 -23.57
CA LYS A 505 -17.22 -33.23 -24.78
C LYS A 505 -17.90 -31.90 -25.13
N GLU A 506 -17.75 -30.89 -24.29
CA GLU A 506 -18.33 -29.56 -24.50
C GLU A 506 -17.51 -28.79 -25.53
N THR A 507 -18.19 -27.97 -26.35
CA THR A 507 -17.54 -27.12 -27.36
C THR A 507 -17.87 -25.64 -27.21
N LYS A 508 -18.87 -25.28 -26.38
CA LYS A 508 -19.24 -23.90 -26.07
C LYS A 508 -18.21 -23.20 -25.17
N GLN A 509 -17.60 -23.94 -24.24
CA GLN A 509 -16.72 -23.38 -23.20
C GLN A 509 -15.31 -23.96 -23.29
N GLN A 510 -14.32 -23.09 -23.44
CA GLN A 510 -12.91 -23.47 -23.41
C GLN A 510 -12.48 -23.78 -21.97
N VAL A 511 -11.91 -24.96 -21.75
CA VAL A 511 -11.29 -25.32 -20.47
C VAL A 511 -9.81 -25.00 -20.52
N PHE A 512 -9.33 -24.25 -19.53
CA PHE A 512 -7.93 -24.04 -19.21
C PHE A 512 -7.58 -24.81 -17.95
N ILE A 513 -6.44 -25.50 -17.98
CA ILE A 513 -5.85 -26.24 -16.87
C ILE A 513 -4.57 -25.52 -16.50
N GLN A 514 -4.54 -24.87 -15.33
CA GLN A 514 -3.40 -24.12 -14.84
C GLN A 514 -2.67 -24.89 -13.72
N SER A 515 -1.36 -24.82 -13.69
CA SER A 515 -0.54 -25.37 -12.60
C SER A 515 0.85 -24.72 -12.61
N ASP A 516 1.46 -24.61 -11.44
CA ASP A 516 2.90 -24.41 -11.27
C ASP A 516 3.69 -25.65 -11.73
N ASP A 517 3.16 -26.84 -11.46
CA ASP A 517 3.79 -28.14 -11.72
C ASP A 517 3.60 -28.62 -13.18
N SER A 518 4.68 -28.64 -13.94
CA SER A 518 4.76 -29.13 -15.33
C SER A 518 4.37 -30.61 -15.51
N SER A 519 4.47 -31.42 -14.46
CA SER A 519 4.07 -32.82 -14.45
C SER A 519 2.54 -32.98 -14.31
N VAL A 520 1.87 -32.07 -13.61
CA VAL A 520 0.40 -31.92 -13.61
C VAL A 520 -0.09 -31.59 -15.02
N LEU A 521 0.48 -30.56 -15.67
CA LEU A 521 0.10 -30.17 -17.04
C LEU A 521 0.32 -31.33 -18.04
N SER A 522 1.37 -32.12 -17.82
CA SER A 522 1.63 -33.33 -18.60
C SER A 522 0.57 -34.44 -18.40
N ALA A 523 -0.02 -34.58 -17.21
CA ALA A 523 -1.10 -35.54 -16.96
C ALA A 523 -2.41 -35.19 -17.69
N PHE A 524 -2.62 -33.92 -18.03
CA PHE A 524 -3.80 -33.44 -18.78
C PHE A 524 -3.67 -33.51 -20.31
N LYS A 525 -2.49 -33.87 -20.87
CA LYS A 525 -2.28 -34.11 -22.32
C LYS A 525 -3.27 -35.10 -22.94
N LYS A 526 -3.84 -36.00 -22.13
CA LYS A 526 -4.88 -36.96 -22.54
C LYS A 526 -6.22 -36.30 -22.92
N PHE A 527 -6.43 -35.03 -22.62
CA PHE A 527 -7.60 -34.24 -22.97
C PHE A 527 -7.23 -33.14 -23.99
N PRO A 528 -7.20 -33.44 -25.31
CA PRO A 528 -6.73 -32.48 -26.32
C PRO A 528 -7.62 -31.24 -26.49
N ALA A 529 -8.84 -31.26 -25.94
CA ALA A 529 -9.73 -30.10 -25.90
C ALA A 529 -9.34 -29.07 -24.83
N PHE A 530 -8.53 -29.45 -23.83
CA PHE A 530 -8.17 -28.58 -22.72
C PHE A 530 -6.83 -27.88 -23.01
N LYS A 531 -6.81 -26.56 -22.82
CA LYS A 531 -5.58 -25.75 -22.92
C LYS A 531 -4.83 -25.82 -21.61
N ARG A 532 -3.51 -25.96 -21.67
CA ARG A 532 -2.64 -26.11 -20.49
C ARG A 532 -1.85 -24.82 -20.28
N VAL A 533 -1.83 -24.32 -19.05
CA VAL A 533 -1.25 -23.01 -18.70
C VAL A 533 -0.23 -23.21 -17.57
N LEU A 534 1.03 -22.86 -17.81
CA LEU A 534 2.04 -22.84 -16.75
C LEU A 534 1.92 -21.56 -15.92
N ASN A 535 1.79 -21.67 -14.61
CA ASN A 535 1.78 -20.52 -13.69
C ASN A 535 3.23 -20.16 -13.29
N LEU A 536 3.64 -18.93 -13.54
CA LEU A 536 4.97 -18.40 -13.20
C LEU A 536 4.82 -17.17 -12.29
N GLU A 537 4.89 -17.39 -10.97
CA GLU A 537 4.80 -16.33 -9.96
C GLU A 537 6.10 -15.54 -9.78
N MET A 538 7.24 -16.12 -10.16
CA MET A 538 8.56 -15.49 -10.01
C MET A 538 8.76 -14.30 -10.98
N GLU A 539 9.64 -13.37 -10.60
CA GLU A 539 10.03 -12.27 -11.48
C GLU A 539 11.16 -12.68 -12.43
N PHE A 540 10.98 -12.44 -13.73
CA PHE A 540 11.96 -12.75 -14.78
C PHE A 540 11.89 -11.74 -15.94
N SER A 541 12.97 -11.59 -16.71
CA SER A 541 13.08 -10.60 -17.80
C SER A 541 13.04 -11.18 -19.22
N GLY A 542 12.89 -12.49 -19.34
CA GLY A 542 12.84 -13.25 -20.58
C GLY A 542 13.03 -14.75 -20.30
N ALA A 543 12.97 -15.60 -21.34
CA ALA A 543 13.16 -17.05 -21.20
C ALA A 543 14.24 -17.55 -22.17
N SER A 544 15.08 -18.48 -21.72
CA SER A 544 16.06 -19.11 -22.60
C SER A 544 15.38 -20.06 -23.58
N GLN A 545 15.96 -20.24 -24.77
CA GLN A 545 15.37 -21.11 -25.81
C GLN A 545 15.12 -22.54 -25.32
N PRO A 546 16.01 -23.19 -24.53
CA PRO A 546 15.71 -24.47 -23.90
C PRO A 546 14.45 -24.46 -23.03
N SER A 547 14.25 -23.43 -22.20
CA SER A 547 13.04 -23.28 -21.37
C SER A 547 11.78 -23.16 -22.21
N LEU A 548 11.81 -22.36 -23.28
CA LEU A 548 10.69 -22.23 -24.21
C LEU A 548 10.38 -23.58 -24.88
N ASP A 549 11.40 -24.33 -25.28
CA ASP A 549 11.25 -25.67 -25.86
C ASP A 549 10.77 -26.71 -24.86
N ASP A 550 11.07 -26.56 -23.56
CA ASP A 550 10.51 -27.37 -22.48
C ASP A 550 9.03 -27.03 -22.21
N ILE A 551 8.68 -25.75 -22.04
CA ILE A 551 7.30 -25.30 -21.79
C ILE A 551 6.34 -25.82 -22.86
N LYS A 552 6.69 -25.68 -24.15
CA LYS A 552 5.88 -26.17 -25.28
C LYS A 552 5.60 -27.68 -25.25
N LYS A 553 6.39 -28.48 -24.52
CA LYS A 553 6.13 -29.93 -24.38
C LYS A 553 4.89 -30.20 -23.55
N PHE A 554 4.48 -29.30 -22.65
CA PHE A 554 3.41 -29.56 -21.68
C PHE A 554 2.35 -28.46 -21.57
N ALA A 555 2.66 -27.20 -21.90
CA ALA A 555 1.74 -26.07 -21.90
C ALA A 555 1.41 -25.55 -23.32
N ASP A 556 0.24 -24.94 -23.46
CA ASP A 556 -0.22 -24.16 -24.62
C ASP A 556 -0.08 -22.63 -24.37
N GLY A 557 0.05 -22.23 -23.10
CA GLY A 557 0.21 -20.85 -22.67
C GLY A 557 0.84 -20.73 -21.29
N VAL A 558 1.02 -19.50 -20.82
CA VAL A 558 1.64 -19.17 -19.53
C VAL A 558 0.88 -18.04 -18.83
N ARG A 559 0.75 -18.13 -17.52
CA ARG A 559 0.38 -17.03 -16.62
C ARG A 559 1.66 -16.46 -16.04
N ILE A 560 1.83 -15.15 -16.12
CA ILE A 560 3.01 -14.45 -15.60
C ILE A 560 2.62 -13.31 -14.66
N HIS A 561 3.43 -13.09 -13.63
CA HIS A 561 3.26 -11.93 -12.75
C HIS A 561 3.60 -10.62 -13.50
N ARG A 562 2.82 -9.57 -13.27
CA ARG A 562 2.98 -8.26 -13.94
C ARG A 562 4.35 -7.60 -13.76
N SER A 563 5.09 -7.90 -12.69
CA SER A 563 6.46 -7.37 -12.51
C SER A 563 7.48 -7.97 -13.48
N SER A 564 7.21 -9.17 -14.04
CA SER A 564 7.98 -9.78 -15.13
C SER A 564 7.73 -9.14 -16.50
N VAL A 565 6.93 -8.05 -16.55
CA VAL A 565 6.49 -7.37 -17.78
C VAL A 565 6.93 -5.91 -17.78
N ALA A 566 6.63 -5.18 -16.71
CA ALA A 566 6.99 -3.78 -16.54
C ALA A 566 7.93 -3.63 -15.33
N GLN A 567 9.16 -3.20 -15.57
CA GLN A 567 10.11 -2.96 -14.48
C GLN A 567 9.76 -1.64 -13.78
N ILE A 568 9.37 -1.73 -12.51
CA ILE A 568 9.06 -0.58 -11.66
C ILE A 568 10.23 -0.33 -10.69
N THR A 569 10.73 0.89 -10.62
CA THR A 569 11.76 1.32 -9.66
C THR A 569 11.28 2.58 -8.95
N GLY A 570 11.14 2.52 -7.62
CA GLY A 570 10.62 3.65 -6.83
C GLY A 570 9.23 4.12 -7.25
N TYR A 571 8.35 3.17 -7.62
CA TYR A 571 7.00 3.40 -8.20
C TYR A 571 6.96 4.00 -9.62
N PHE A 572 8.10 4.27 -10.26
CA PHE A 572 8.16 4.67 -11.67
C PHE A 572 8.43 3.48 -12.59
N MET A 573 7.71 3.40 -13.70
CA MET A 573 7.91 2.41 -14.75
C MET A 573 9.12 2.81 -15.61
N THR A 574 10.17 1.99 -15.62
CA THR A 574 11.46 2.34 -16.26
C THR A 574 11.62 1.72 -17.65
N ARG A 575 11.14 0.50 -17.86
CA ARG A 575 11.08 -0.20 -19.16
C ARG A 575 10.07 -1.34 -19.15
N PHE A 576 9.65 -1.78 -20.33
CA PHE A 576 9.14 -3.13 -20.50
C PHE A 576 10.30 -4.14 -20.61
N THR A 577 10.01 -5.39 -20.28
CA THR A 577 10.87 -6.55 -20.55
C THR A 577 10.52 -7.21 -21.88
N ASP A 578 11.43 -7.99 -22.46
CA ASP A 578 11.13 -8.80 -23.66
C ASP A 578 10.31 -10.07 -23.36
N THR A 579 9.89 -10.29 -22.11
CA THR A 579 9.18 -11.48 -21.62
C THR A 579 8.00 -11.88 -22.49
N VAL A 580 7.02 -10.99 -22.68
CA VAL A 580 5.77 -11.30 -23.42
C VAL A 580 6.06 -11.61 -24.88
N GLY A 581 6.84 -10.76 -25.55
CA GLY A 581 7.22 -10.97 -26.95
C GLY A 581 8.00 -12.27 -27.18
N SER A 582 8.88 -12.64 -26.23
CA SER A 582 9.65 -13.90 -26.30
C SER A 582 8.75 -15.14 -26.17
N LEU A 583 7.75 -15.09 -25.28
CA LEU A 583 6.79 -16.17 -25.07
C LEU A 583 5.82 -16.30 -26.26
N GLN A 584 5.30 -15.19 -26.77
CA GLN A 584 4.42 -15.17 -27.95
C GLN A 584 5.15 -15.58 -29.22
N ALA A 585 6.43 -15.22 -29.40
CA ALA A 585 7.27 -15.70 -30.50
C ALA A 585 7.50 -17.22 -30.45
N ALA A 586 7.41 -17.84 -29.27
CA ALA A 586 7.38 -19.29 -29.10
C ALA A 586 5.98 -19.91 -29.32
N ASN A 587 4.98 -19.13 -29.75
CA ASN A 587 3.59 -19.54 -29.94
C ASN A 587 2.93 -20.04 -28.62
N LEU A 588 3.22 -19.37 -27.51
CA LEU A 588 2.54 -19.53 -26.22
C LEU A 588 1.58 -18.36 -26.00
N THR A 589 0.35 -18.64 -25.60
CA THR A 589 -0.61 -17.62 -25.15
C THR A 589 -0.17 -17.06 -23.79
N VAL A 590 -0.13 -15.73 -23.61
CA VAL A 590 0.37 -15.08 -22.39
C VAL A 590 -0.75 -14.37 -21.63
N PHE A 591 -0.96 -14.79 -20.38
CA PHE A 591 -1.88 -14.15 -19.43
C PHE A 591 -1.11 -13.36 -18.37
N ILE A 592 -1.45 -12.08 -18.18
CA ILE A 592 -0.76 -11.17 -17.26
C ILE A 592 -1.65 -10.87 -16.05
N GLY A 593 -1.09 -10.92 -14.84
CA GLY A 593 -1.82 -10.52 -13.63
C GLY A 593 -0.98 -10.47 -12.35
N VAL A 594 -1.59 -10.30 -11.18
CA VAL A 594 -3.02 -10.02 -10.97
C VAL A 594 -3.24 -8.51 -10.86
N LEU A 595 -4.02 -7.95 -11.78
CA LEU A 595 -4.39 -6.53 -11.81
C LEU A 595 -5.38 -6.18 -10.69
N LYS A 596 -5.27 -4.97 -10.15
CA LYS A 596 -6.02 -4.51 -8.96
C LYS A 596 -6.31 -3.02 -9.03
N ASN A 597 -7.51 -2.64 -8.59
CA ASN A 597 -7.96 -1.24 -8.62
C ASN A 597 -7.32 -0.37 -7.51
N GLU A 598 -6.89 -0.95 -6.39
CA GLU A 598 -6.35 -0.16 -5.28
C GLU A 598 -5.10 0.61 -5.71
N PHE A 599 -5.14 1.96 -5.69
CA PHE A 599 -4.10 2.81 -6.29
C PHE A 599 -2.67 2.55 -5.78
N MET A 600 -2.50 2.02 -4.57
CA MET A 600 -1.18 1.62 -4.04
C MET A 600 -0.56 0.40 -4.75
N ASN A 601 -1.32 -0.32 -5.57
CA ASN A 601 -0.84 -1.34 -6.48
C ASN A 601 -0.20 -0.72 -7.74
N LEU A 602 -0.53 0.52 -8.09
CA LEU A 602 -0.20 1.14 -9.37
C LEU A 602 1.11 1.93 -9.31
N GLY A 603 1.88 1.92 -10.41
CA GLY A 603 2.98 2.86 -10.60
C GLY A 603 2.47 4.27 -10.91
N PHE A 604 3.29 5.30 -10.68
CA PHE A 604 2.90 6.69 -10.94
C PHE A 604 2.58 6.96 -12.41
N ASP A 605 3.21 6.24 -13.33
CA ASP A 605 2.95 6.29 -14.78
C ASP A 605 1.53 5.81 -15.16
N TYR A 606 0.81 5.11 -14.26
CA TYR A 606 -0.60 4.76 -14.43
C TYR A 606 -1.56 5.81 -13.84
N PHE A 607 -1.06 6.92 -13.30
CA PHE A 607 -1.88 8.03 -12.78
C PHE A 607 -2.94 7.62 -11.74
N ALA A 608 -2.62 6.62 -10.91
CA ALA A 608 -3.54 5.99 -9.96
C ALA A 608 -4.85 5.44 -10.59
N ASP A 609 -4.86 5.20 -11.90
CA ASP A 609 -5.99 4.73 -12.68
C ASP A 609 -5.73 3.30 -13.19
N PRO A 610 -6.47 2.27 -12.71
CA PRO A 610 -6.27 0.89 -13.15
C PRO A 610 -6.59 0.70 -14.64
N THR A 611 -7.39 1.59 -15.24
CA THR A 611 -7.67 1.61 -16.68
C THR A 611 -6.39 1.81 -17.48
N VAL A 612 -5.48 2.67 -16.99
CA VAL A 612 -4.18 2.95 -17.63
C VAL A 612 -3.27 1.72 -17.58
N GLU A 613 -3.27 0.96 -16.47
CA GLU A 613 -2.57 -0.33 -16.40
C GLU A 613 -3.15 -1.35 -17.39
N ILE A 614 -4.48 -1.44 -17.49
CA ILE A 614 -5.19 -2.34 -18.41
C ILE A 614 -4.83 -2.03 -19.88
N VAL A 615 -4.91 -0.77 -20.33
CA VAL A 615 -4.53 -0.40 -21.71
C VAL A 615 -3.04 -0.60 -21.98
N THR A 616 -2.19 -0.39 -20.97
CA THR A 616 -0.76 -0.64 -21.10
C THR A 616 -0.49 -2.11 -21.43
N TYR A 617 -1.13 -3.03 -20.71
CA TYR A 617 -0.96 -4.46 -20.97
C TYR A 617 -1.71 -4.98 -22.20
N SER A 618 -2.88 -4.43 -22.55
CA SER A 618 -3.62 -4.84 -23.76
C SER A 618 -3.04 -4.30 -25.05
N SER A 619 -2.55 -3.05 -25.06
CA SER A 619 -2.34 -2.29 -26.29
C SER A 619 -0.88 -1.86 -26.54
N ALA A 620 -0.05 -1.72 -25.49
CA ALA A 620 1.39 -1.54 -25.66
C ALA A 620 2.18 -2.85 -25.54
N VAL A 621 1.77 -3.73 -24.62
CA VAL A 621 2.41 -5.05 -24.41
C VAL A 621 1.74 -6.17 -25.23
N MET A 622 0.48 -5.99 -25.65
CA MET A 622 -0.30 -6.96 -26.44
C MET A 622 -0.49 -8.32 -25.76
N ALA A 623 -0.86 -8.33 -24.47
CA ALA A 623 -1.22 -9.55 -23.74
C ALA A 623 -2.42 -10.27 -24.35
N ASP A 624 -2.43 -11.60 -24.37
CA ASP A 624 -3.56 -12.40 -24.87
C ASP A 624 -4.74 -12.44 -23.87
N GLY A 625 -4.45 -12.26 -22.57
CA GLY A 625 -5.45 -12.21 -21.51
C GLY A 625 -4.95 -11.48 -20.26
N LEU A 626 -5.88 -10.86 -19.54
CA LEU A 626 -5.63 -10.13 -18.31
C LEU A 626 -6.36 -10.80 -17.14
N ILE A 627 -5.62 -11.07 -16.06
CA ILE A 627 -6.13 -11.68 -14.83
C ILE A 627 -6.33 -10.56 -13.79
N THR A 628 -7.55 -10.39 -13.29
CA THR A 628 -7.93 -9.26 -12.41
C THR A 628 -8.81 -9.67 -11.23
N ASP A 629 -8.62 -9.01 -10.09
CA ASP A 629 -9.54 -9.09 -8.93
C ASP A 629 -10.87 -8.33 -9.21
N TYR A 630 -10.88 -7.43 -10.21
CA TYR A 630 -11.96 -6.51 -10.58
C TYR A 630 -12.33 -6.67 -12.07
N PRO A 631 -13.15 -7.67 -12.44
CA PRO A 631 -13.55 -7.88 -13.84
C PRO A 631 -14.38 -6.71 -14.40
N ALA A 632 -15.18 -6.03 -13.57
CA ALA A 632 -15.96 -4.85 -13.96
C ALA A 632 -15.12 -3.76 -14.63
N THR A 633 -13.96 -3.40 -14.06
CA THR A 633 -13.07 -2.35 -14.57
C THR A 633 -12.62 -2.66 -16.01
N ALA A 634 -12.12 -3.88 -16.22
CA ALA A 634 -11.65 -4.32 -17.53
C ALA A 634 -12.79 -4.45 -18.54
N ALA A 635 -13.94 -5.01 -18.13
CA ALA A 635 -15.10 -5.15 -19.00
C ALA A 635 -15.72 -3.80 -19.37
N SER A 636 -15.69 -2.81 -18.48
CA SER A 636 -16.09 -1.43 -18.75
C SER A 636 -15.16 -0.80 -19.79
N TYR A 637 -13.84 -0.87 -19.56
CA TYR A 637 -12.84 -0.30 -20.48
C TYR A 637 -12.85 -0.92 -21.88
N PHE A 638 -12.99 -2.25 -22.00
CA PHE A 638 -13.01 -2.88 -23.32
C PHE A 638 -14.35 -2.79 -24.04
N ARG A 639 -15.39 -2.31 -23.36
CA ARG A 639 -16.58 -1.76 -24.01
C ARG A 639 -16.35 -0.30 -24.42
N SER A 640 -15.11 0.21 -24.51
CA SER A 640 -14.75 1.65 -24.67
C SER A 640 -13.68 1.93 -25.76
N PRO A 641 -13.73 2.95 -26.67
CA PRO A 641 -12.90 3.07 -27.88
C PRO A 641 -11.58 3.75 -27.55
N CYS A 642 -11.44 4.15 -26.29
CA CYS A 642 -10.19 4.30 -25.63
C CYS A 642 -9.41 2.98 -25.71
N SER A 643 -10.08 1.84 -25.90
CA SER A 643 -9.51 0.55 -26.33
C SER A 643 -9.26 0.43 -27.84
N ASP A 644 -10.08 1.05 -28.69
CA ASP A 644 -9.82 1.13 -30.14
C ASP A 644 -8.96 2.35 -30.53
N MET A 645 -7.64 2.14 -30.48
CA MET A 645 -6.64 3.10 -30.93
C MET A 645 -6.75 3.51 -32.42
N SER A 646 -7.48 2.75 -33.25
CA SER A 646 -7.64 3.06 -34.68
C SER A 646 -8.61 4.22 -34.95
N LEU A 647 -9.54 4.48 -34.03
CA LEU A 647 -10.52 5.58 -34.14
C LEU A 647 -9.89 6.97 -33.93
N ASN A 648 -8.65 7.04 -33.42
CA ASN A 648 -7.85 8.26 -33.21
C ASN A 648 -8.66 9.40 -32.56
N LEU A 649 -9.37 9.05 -31.49
CA LEU A 649 -10.26 9.97 -30.78
C LEU A 649 -9.46 10.96 -29.95
N SER A 650 -9.97 12.19 -29.81
CA SER A 650 -9.30 13.25 -29.05
C SER A 650 -9.30 13.03 -27.52
N TYR A 651 -9.70 11.83 -27.08
CA TYR A 651 -10.01 11.46 -25.71
C TYR A 651 -9.67 9.99 -25.37
N SER A 652 -8.85 9.29 -26.18
CA SER A 652 -8.44 7.92 -25.87
C SER A 652 -7.55 7.85 -24.62
N ILE A 653 -7.80 6.88 -23.74
CA ILE A 653 -6.93 6.56 -22.60
C ILE A 653 -5.68 5.87 -23.17
N LEU A 654 -4.54 6.56 -23.16
CA LEU A 654 -3.30 6.05 -23.77
C LEU A 654 -2.53 5.10 -22.84
N PRO A 655 -1.80 4.12 -23.38
CA PRO A 655 -0.91 3.26 -22.60
C PRO A 655 0.24 4.06 -22.01
N ALA A 656 0.56 3.79 -20.75
CA ALA A 656 1.69 4.41 -20.06
C ALA A 656 3.01 4.05 -20.77
N GLN A 657 3.89 5.05 -20.90
CA GLN A 657 5.15 4.92 -21.63
C GLN A 657 6.31 4.80 -20.63
N PRO A 658 7.03 3.67 -20.57
CA PRO A 658 8.14 3.51 -19.65
C PRO A 658 9.23 4.57 -19.85
N GLY A 659 9.75 5.09 -18.75
CA GLY A 659 10.78 6.13 -18.75
C GLY A 659 10.24 7.55 -18.94
N ALA A 660 8.98 7.74 -19.34
CA ALA A 660 8.36 9.06 -19.56
C ALA A 660 8.53 10.00 -18.35
N LEU A 661 8.10 9.54 -17.18
CA LEU A 661 8.20 10.31 -15.94
C LEU A 661 9.63 10.33 -15.37
N VAL A 662 10.42 9.28 -15.62
CA VAL A 662 11.83 9.19 -15.23
C VAL A 662 12.66 10.32 -15.83
N HIS A 663 12.38 10.72 -17.07
CA HIS A 663 13.06 11.84 -17.73
C HIS A 663 12.68 13.23 -17.19
N LEU A 664 11.61 13.33 -16.38
CA LEU A 664 11.21 14.57 -15.71
C LEU A 664 11.79 14.70 -14.29
N ALA A 665 12.29 13.61 -13.70
CA ALA A 665 12.90 13.62 -12.38
C ALA A 665 14.27 14.32 -12.38
N ALA A 666 14.60 15.02 -11.29
CA ALA A 666 15.91 15.62 -11.13
C ALA A 666 17.02 14.53 -11.08
N PRO A 667 18.23 14.79 -11.62
CA PRO A 667 19.32 13.81 -11.60
C PRO A 667 19.65 13.34 -10.18
N GLY A 668 19.50 12.04 -9.92
CA GLY A 668 19.73 11.43 -8.60
C GLY A 668 18.53 11.44 -7.64
N ALA A 669 17.38 11.99 -8.04
CA ALA A 669 16.14 11.93 -7.23
C ALA A 669 15.46 10.55 -7.23
N LEU A 670 15.80 9.69 -8.20
CA LEU A 670 15.31 8.32 -8.30
C LEU A 670 16.26 7.32 -7.63
N ALA A 671 15.67 6.25 -7.09
CA ALA A 671 16.45 5.12 -6.62
C ALA A 671 17.29 4.50 -7.76
N PRO A 672 18.49 3.96 -7.48
CA PRO A 672 19.28 3.26 -8.50
C PRO A 672 18.45 2.17 -9.18
N ALA A 673 18.49 2.11 -10.50
CA ALA A 673 17.79 1.09 -11.27
C ALA A 673 18.20 -0.30 -10.79
N ALA A 674 17.21 -1.13 -10.44
CA ALA A 674 17.47 -2.52 -10.10
C ALA A 674 18.05 -3.25 -11.33
N GLY A 675 18.95 -4.20 -11.09
CA GLY A 675 19.45 -5.08 -12.15
C GLY A 675 18.30 -5.81 -12.86
N PRO A 676 18.48 -6.26 -14.11
CA PRO A 676 17.46 -7.09 -14.76
C PRO A 676 17.15 -8.33 -13.92
N ALA A 677 15.86 -8.65 -13.80
CA ALA A 677 15.42 -9.94 -13.29
C ALA A 677 16.06 -11.09 -14.09
N PRO A 678 16.27 -12.28 -13.51
CA PRO A 678 16.92 -13.40 -14.20
C PRO A 678 16.15 -13.81 -15.47
N LEU A 679 16.83 -14.55 -16.36
CA LEU A 679 16.16 -15.31 -17.41
C LEU A 679 15.59 -16.60 -16.81
N LEU A 680 14.46 -17.06 -17.35
CA LEU A 680 13.85 -18.33 -17.01
C LEU A 680 14.65 -19.48 -17.65
N GLU A 681 15.19 -20.38 -16.83
CA GLU A 681 16.01 -21.53 -17.26
C GLU A 681 15.26 -22.87 -17.10
N PRO A 682 15.70 -23.99 -17.74
CA PRO A 682 14.95 -25.26 -17.73
C PRO A 682 14.63 -25.82 -16.34
N LYS A 683 15.52 -25.57 -15.37
CA LYS A 683 15.34 -25.95 -13.96
C LYS A 683 14.20 -25.22 -13.24
N ASP A 684 13.72 -24.11 -13.82
CA ASP A 684 12.68 -23.26 -13.27
C ASP A 684 11.30 -23.58 -13.89
N VAL A 685 11.22 -24.53 -14.83
CA VAL A 685 9.99 -24.91 -15.56
C VAL A 685 9.77 -26.42 -15.72
N VAL A 686 10.71 -27.27 -15.29
CA VAL A 686 10.59 -28.74 -15.38
C VAL A 686 10.68 -29.38 -14.00
N ASP A 687 9.60 -30.03 -13.60
CA ASP A 687 9.42 -30.65 -12.29
C ASP A 687 9.71 -32.16 -12.31
N PRO A 688 10.05 -32.74 -11.15
CA PRO A 688 10.04 -34.19 -10.97
C PRO A 688 8.63 -34.78 -11.23
N PRO A 689 8.52 -36.03 -11.74
CA PRO A 689 7.22 -36.68 -11.90
C PRO A 689 6.44 -36.79 -10.58
N LEU A 690 5.12 -36.58 -10.65
CA LEU A 690 4.22 -36.75 -9.49
C LEU A 690 4.45 -38.09 -8.77
N PRO A 691 4.52 -38.09 -7.42
CA PRO A 691 4.57 -39.32 -6.63
C PRO A 691 3.23 -40.06 -6.73
N SER A 692 3.26 -41.39 -6.61
CA SER A 692 2.04 -42.20 -6.66
C SER A 692 1.18 -41.97 -5.41
N VAL A 693 -0.11 -41.67 -5.65
CA VAL A 693 -1.11 -41.50 -4.59
C VAL A 693 -1.34 -42.85 -3.90
N LYS A 694 -0.84 -43.00 -2.67
CA LYS A 694 -1.20 -44.15 -1.83
C LYS A 694 -2.64 -43.97 -1.38
N ALA A 695 -3.51 -44.88 -1.80
CA ALA A 695 -4.93 -44.84 -1.46
C ALA A 695 -5.15 -44.80 0.05
N LEU A 696 -5.84 -43.76 0.52
CA LEU A 696 -6.43 -43.75 1.86
C LEU A 696 -7.48 -44.86 1.94
N LEU A 697 -7.25 -45.84 2.81
CA LEU A 697 -8.24 -46.87 3.12
C LEU A 697 -9.41 -46.22 3.87
N VAL A 698 -10.42 -45.79 3.12
CA VAL A 698 -11.75 -45.51 3.68
C VAL A 698 -12.30 -46.83 4.20
N LEU A 699 -12.32 -46.98 5.53
CA LEU A 699 -13.00 -48.08 6.19
C LEU A 699 -14.52 -47.86 6.05
N GLU A 700 -15.09 -48.35 4.95
CA GLU A 700 -16.52 -48.67 4.89
C GLU A 700 -16.81 -49.74 5.96
N ASN A 701 -17.23 -49.29 7.14
CA ASN A 701 -17.47 -50.20 8.24
C ASN A 701 -18.90 -50.73 8.22
N SER A 702 -19.03 -52.05 8.36
CA SER A 702 -20.28 -52.83 8.50
C SER A 702 -21.25 -52.84 7.30
N SER A 703 -20.99 -53.81 6.42
CA SER A 703 -22.02 -54.57 5.73
C SER A 703 -23.07 -55.15 6.70
N VAL A 704 -24.35 -55.06 6.31
CA VAL A 704 -25.44 -55.80 6.98
C VAL A 704 -25.54 -57.21 6.37
N PRO A 705 -25.63 -58.29 7.17
CA PRO A 705 -25.69 -59.64 6.62
C PRO A 705 -27.03 -59.95 5.93
N LEU A 706 -26.97 -60.52 4.73
CA LEU A 706 -28.14 -61.08 4.04
C LEU A 706 -28.55 -62.44 4.63
N ILE A 707 -29.82 -62.59 4.95
CA ILE A 707 -30.50 -63.89 5.16
C ILE A 707 -31.46 -64.09 3.97
N PRO A 708 -31.50 -65.28 3.33
CA PRO A 708 -32.10 -65.43 2.00
C PRO A 708 -33.60 -65.71 2.05
N TYR A 709 -34.35 -65.14 1.09
CA TYR A 709 -35.63 -65.69 0.63
C TYR A 709 -35.90 -65.37 -0.85
N VAL A 710 -36.42 -66.36 -1.56
CA VAL A 710 -36.80 -66.38 -2.99
C VAL A 710 -37.97 -67.40 -3.09
N PRO A 711 -38.96 -67.31 -4.01
CA PRO A 711 -39.46 -66.18 -4.82
C PRO A 711 -40.97 -65.91 -4.59
N CYS A 712 -41.56 -64.91 -5.29
CA CYS A 712 -42.69 -65.11 -6.22
C CYS A 712 -43.16 -63.80 -6.89
N CYS A 713 -43.99 -63.93 -7.94
CA CYS A 713 -44.20 -62.92 -8.99
C CYS A 713 -45.51 -62.09 -8.90
N ASP A 714 -45.54 -61.08 -9.78
CA ASP A 714 -46.71 -60.44 -10.42
C ASP A 714 -47.49 -59.38 -9.61
N GLY A 715 -48.16 -58.45 -10.32
CA GLY A 715 -49.15 -57.55 -9.71
C GLY A 715 -49.13 -56.06 -10.07
N ARG A 716 -48.96 -55.71 -11.35
CA ARG A 716 -49.47 -54.49 -12.04
C ARG A 716 -50.03 -53.27 -11.24
N ASN A 717 -49.68 -52.09 -11.80
CA ASN A 717 -50.50 -50.88 -12.00
C ASN A 717 -50.55 -49.73 -10.96
N ARG A 718 -50.02 -48.58 -11.45
CA ARG A 718 -50.69 -47.25 -11.56
C ARG A 718 -50.78 -46.29 -10.36
N HIS A 719 -50.00 -45.21 -10.55
CA HIS A 719 -50.45 -43.81 -10.70
C HIS A 719 -50.53 -42.86 -9.49
N LEU A 720 -49.86 -41.71 -9.74
CA LEU A 720 -50.28 -40.32 -9.49
C LEU A 720 -50.40 -39.82 -8.04
N GLY A 721 -49.85 -38.62 -7.82
CA GLY A 721 -50.44 -37.66 -6.88
C GLY A 721 -49.55 -37.10 -5.78
N SER A 722 -48.53 -36.34 -6.13
CA SER A 722 -47.98 -35.27 -5.25
C SER A 722 -49.00 -34.09 -5.14
N PRO A 723 -48.79 -33.03 -4.32
CA PRO A 723 -48.02 -32.88 -3.07
C PRO A 723 -48.78 -32.03 -1.99
N LEU A 724 -48.03 -31.48 -1.01
CA LEU A 724 -48.37 -30.38 -0.06
C LEU A 724 -49.14 -30.83 1.22
N PHE A 725 -48.96 -30.28 2.43
CA PHE A 725 -48.56 -28.92 2.85
C PHE A 725 -47.99 -28.85 4.31
N TYR A 726 -47.33 -27.74 4.65
CA TYR A 726 -47.24 -27.02 5.94
C TYR A 726 -46.47 -27.53 7.21
N ALA A 727 -45.37 -26.81 7.49
CA ALA A 727 -45.07 -25.98 8.70
C ALA A 727 -44.63 -26.51 10.09
N ASN A 728 -43.52 -25.86 10.53
CA ASN A 728 -43.26 -25.22 11.84
C ASN A 728 -43.04 -26.05 13.13
N GLY A 729 -42.03 -25.62 13.91
CA GLY A 729 -42.20 -25.48 15.36
C GLY A 729 -41.01 -25.88 16.25
N PHE A 730 -40.22 -24.90 16.68
CA PHE A 730 -39.23 -24.98 17.78
C PHE A 730 -39.76 -25.64 19.07
N SER A 731 -38.92 -26.41 19.79
CA SER A 731 -38.31 -26.00 21.08
C SER A 731 -37.59 -27.14 21.84
N TRP A 732 -36.65 -26.77 22.72
CA TRP A 732 -35.88 -27.65 23.63
C TRP A 732 -36.64 -27.97 24.93
N PRO A 733 -36.16 -28.93 25.74
CA PRO A 733 -35.68 -28.54 27.08
C PRO A 733 -34.38 -29.22 27.57
N VAL A 734 -33.97 -28.81 28.78
CA VAL A 734 -32.66 -28.98 29.46
C VAL A 734 -32.80 -29.94 30.66
N HIS A 735 -31.74 -30.66 31.09
CA HIS A 735 -31.28 -30.70 32.51
C HIS A 735 -30.01 -31.54 32.84
N HIS A 736 -29.22 -30.97 33.75
CA HIS A 736 -28.18 -31.46 34.69
C HIS A 736 -28.31 -32.91 35.26
N ALA A 737 -27.37 -33.51 36.02
CA ALA A 737 -25.90 -33.45 36.27
C ALA A 737 -25.56 -34.36 37.49
N CYS A 738 -24.32 -34.89 37.66
CA CYS A 738 -23.56 -35.03 38.96
C CYS A 738 -22.45 -36.14 39.05
N THR A 739 -21.20 -35.69 39.27
CA THR A 739 -20.16 -36.14 40.27
C THR A 739 -19.71 -37.62 40.45
N SER A 740 -18.40 -37.91 40.30
CA SER A 740 -17.38 -37.97 41.42
C SER A 740 -16.17 -38.95 41.21
N CYS A 741 -14.94 -38.49 41.52
CA CYS A 741 -13.67 -39.16 41.98
C CYS A 741 -13.31 -40.63 41.56
N SER A 742 -12.04 -41.01 41.25
CA SER A 742 -10.84 -40.84 42.12
C SER A 742 -9.49 -41.35 41.53
N ARG A 743 -8.38 -40.68 41.92
CA ARG A 743 -7.00 -41.18 42.26
C ARG A 743 -5.96 -41.78 41.26
N ASN A 744 -4.77 -41.14 41.31
CA ASN A 744 -3.39 -41.67 41.43
C ASN A 744 -2.64 -42.39 40.28
N LEU A 745 -1.43 -41.87 39.96
CA LEU A 745 -0.19 -42.68 39.84
C LEU A 745 1.08 -41.83 40.04
N SER A 746 2.23 -42.48 40.29
CA SER A 746 3.52 -41.83 40.64
C SER A 746 4.77 -42.58 40.15
N CYS A 747 5.77 -41.82 39.68
CA CYS A 747 7.23 -42.04 39.75
C CYS A 747 8.01 -43.07 38.86
N LEU A 748 9.17 -42.59 38.36
CA LEU A 748 10.50 -43.25 38.16
C LEU A 748 10.64 -44.31 37.02
N VAL A 749 11.62 -44.33 36.10
CA VAL A 749 13.10 -44.18 36.15
C VAL A 749 13.71 -43.82 34.75
N SER A 750 14.95 -43.30 34.72
CA SER A 750 15.77 -42.91 33.54
C SER A 750 16.59 -44.06 32.88
N GLY A 751 16.98 -43.90 31.61
CA GLY A 751 17.96 -44.74 30.89
C GLY A 751 18.65 -43.97 29.74
N THR A 752 19.97 -44.11 29.56
CA THR A 752 20.83 -43.15 28.82
C THR A 752 21.52 -43.65 27.55
N ALA A 753 21.78 -42.69 26.64
CA ALA A 753 22.90 -42.58 25.68
C ALA A 753 22.96 -43.45 24.39
N LYS A 754 22.96 -42.79 23.22
CA LYS A 754 24.17 -42.51 22.39
C LYS A 754 23.84 -41.58 21.20
N ALA A 755 24.89 -41.02 20.58
CA ALA A 755 24.81 -39.91 19.61
C ALA A 755 25.22 -40.30 18.18
N SER A 756 24.74 -39.54 17.19
CA SER A 756 25.50 -39.11 16.00
C SER A 756 24.79 -37.93 15.30
N VAL A 757 25.54 -37.15 14.51
CA VAL A 757 25.09 -35.89 13.87
C VAL A 757 25.35 -35.93 12.36
N SER A 758 24.34 -35.57 11.57
CA SER A 758 24.43 -34.93 10.25
C SER A 758 22.99 -34.58 9.80
N GLY A 759 22.68 -33.45 9.18
CA GLY A 759 23.40 -32.18 8.97
C GLY A 759 22.41 -31.26 8.25
N ALA A 760 22.27 -30.00 8.66
CA ALA A 760 21.29 -29.09 8.09
C ALA A 760 21.86 -27.66 8.00
N GLU A 761 21.76 -27.07 6.82
CA GLU A 761 22.12 -25.68 6.55
C GLU A 761 21.07 -24.74 7.18
N THR A 762 21.49 -23.57 7.65
CA THR A 762 20.64 -22.61 8.35
C THR A 762 20.57 -21.27 7.64
N SER A 763 19.45 -20.57 7.79
CA SER A 763 19.10 -19.35 7.06
C SER A 763 19.86 -18.10 7.52
N SER A 764 20.18 -17.24 6.54
CA SER A 764 21.06 -16.07 6.59
C SER A 764 20.55 -14.84 7.38
N GLY A 765 19.74 -15.06 8.43
CA GLY A 765 19.27 -13.99 9.34
C GLY A 765 19.85 -14.05 10.76
N GLY A 766 20.47 -15.19 11.15
CA GLY A 766 21.03 -15.40 12.49
C GLY A 766 22.55 -15.23 12.59
N GLU A 767 23.24 -15.06 11.46
CA GLU A 767 24.70 -14.97 11.41
C GLU A 767 25.21 -13.61 11.87
N ASP A 768 24.68 -12.50 11.33
CA ASP A 768 25.12 -11.11 11.63
C ASP A 768 25.32 -10.81 13.14
N VAL A 769 24.40 -11.25 14.01
CA VAL A 769 24.48 -10.93 15.46
C VAL A 769 25.55 -11.75 16.18
N ASN A 770 25.70 -13.01 15.80
CA ASN A 770 26.77 -13.87 16.34
C ASN A 770 28.14 -13.45 15.78
N GLU A 771 28.19 -12.98 14.53
CA GLU A 771 29.39 -12.44 13.91
C GLU A 771 29.80 -11.10 14.55
N ILE A 772 28.86 -10.22 14.91
CA ILE A 772 29.14 -8.98 15.66
C ILE A 772 29.65 -9.28 17.08
N ILE A 773 29.06 -10.23 17.80
CA ILE A 773 29.55 -10.63 19.14
C ILE A 773 30.94 -11.28 19.02
N GLY A 774 31.12 -12.18 18.06
CA GLY A 774 32.42 -12.80 17.75
C GLY A 774 33.48 -11.80 17.32
N ALA A 775 33.12 -10.73 16.60
CA ALA A 775 34.04 -9.65 16.23
C ALA A 775 34.48 -8.82 17.44
N VAL A 776 33.59 -8.59 18.41
CA VAL A 776 33.93 -7.90 19.67
C VAL A 776 34.81 -8.78 20.56
N GLU A 777 34.56 -10.10 20.61
CA GLU A 777 35.44 -11.06 21.30
C GLU A 777 36.79 -11.25 20.56
N ALA A 778 36.84 -11.14 19.23
CA ALA A 778 38.08 -11.21 18.45
C ALA A 778 39.04 -10.01 18.66
N VAL A 779 38.54 -8.86 19.12
CA VAL A 779 39.38 -7.73 19.57
C VAL A 779 40.11 -8.05 20.88
N GLU A 780 39.60 -9.00 21.67
CA GLU A 780 40.26 -9.53 22.86
C GLU A 780 41.50 -10.39 22.50
N SER A 781 41.50 -11.03 21.32
CA SER A 781 42.56 -11.98 20.88
C SER A 781 43.58 -11.43 19.86
N THR A 782 43.38 -10.24 19.27
CA THR A 782 44.27 -9.71 18.22
C THR A 782 45.27 -8.63 18.70
N THR A 783 46.51 -8.75 18.22
CA THR A 783 47.72 -7.95 18.54
C THR A 783 48.12 -7.86 20.03
N PRO A 784 49.05 -8.70 20.50
CA PRO A 784 49.89 -8.41 21.67
C PRO A 784 50.83 -7.25 21.33
N GLY A 785 50.48 -6.03 21.74
CA GLY A 785 51.31 -4.82 21.52
C GLY A 785 50.55 -3.56 21.13
N ALA A 786 49.27 -3.65 20.73
CA ALA A 786 48.46 -2.46 20.45
C ALA A 786 48.17 -1.66 21.72
N SER A 787 48.34 -0.33 21.67
CA SER A 787 48.08 0.55 22.80
C SER A 787 46.58 0.57 23.16
N PHE A 788 46.26 0.89 24.41
CA PHE A 788 44.88 0.99 24.89
C PHE A 788 44.01 1.91 24.01
N LEU A 789 44.56 3.03 23.56
CA LEU A 789 43.89 3.96 22.65
C LEU A 789 43.59 3.36 21.28
N ALA A 790 44.46 2.50 20.74
CA ALA A 790 44.21 1.81 19.47
C ALA A 790 43.06 0.80 19.58
N LYS A 791 43.02 0.02 20.67
CA LYS A 791 41.91 -0.93 20.92
C LYS A 791 40.58 -0.22 21.12
N VAL A 792 40.57 0.93 21.82
CA VAL A 792 39.39 1.79 21.97
C VAL A 792 38.95 2.39 20.63
N ALA A 793 39.87 2.85 19.78
CA ALA A 793 39.54 3.40 18.47
C ALA A 793 38.91 2.35 17.53
N ILE A 794 39.43 1.11 17.54
CA ILE A 794 38.87 -0.02 16.77
C ILE A 794 37.43 -0.34 17.23
N ALA A 795 37.21 -0.45 18.54
CA ALA A 795 35.88 -0.72 19.10
C ALA A 795 34.86 0.40 18.76
N ILE A 796 35.29 1.67 18.78
CA ILE A 796 34.45 2.81 18.38
C ILE A 796 34.16 2.79 16.88
N GLY A 797 35.13 2.44 16.03
CA GLY A 797 34.93 2.30 14.58
C GLY A 797 33.92 1.21 14.23
N ILE A 798 34.00 0.05 14.87
CA ILE A 798 33.02 -1.04 14.72
C ILE A 798 31.63 -0.57 15.18
N ALA A 799 31.52 0.05 16.36
CA ALA A 799 30.25 0.54 16.89
C ALA A 799 29.58 1.61 15.99
N ALA A 800 30.36 2.55 15.45
CA ALA A 800 29.87 3.54 14.49
C ALA A 800 29.38 2.88 13.19
N THR A 801 30.12 1.90 12.67
CA THR A 801 29.77 1.17 11.44
C THR A 801 28.48 0.35 11.61
N VAL A 802 28.35 -0.38 12.73
CA VAL A 802 27.12 -1.12 13.09
C VAL A 802 25.93 -0.17 13.27
N THR A 803 26.14 1.02 13.85
CA THR A 803 25.08 2.04 14.00
C THR A 803 24.61 2.57 12.65
N VAL A 804 25.53 2.85 11.72
CA VAL A 804 25.19 3.29 10.35
C VAL A 804 24.46 2.18 9.58
N ILE A 805 24.95 0.94 9.63
CA ILE A 805 24.28 -0.20 8.99
C ILE A 805 22.85 -0.39 9.55
N SER A 806 22.68 -0.27 10.87
CA SER A 806 21.39 -0.40 11.54
C SER A 806 20.40 0.71 11.19
N LEU A 807 20.88 1.93 10.91
CA LEU A 807 20.05 3.07 10.50
C LEU A 807 19.72 3.07 9.00
N VAL A 808 20.60 2.51 8.16
CA VAL A 808 20.45 2.54 6.70
C VAL A 808 19.66 1.34 6.15
N ARG A 809 19.63 0.20 6.85
CA ARG A 809 19.20 -1.08 6.25
C ARG A 809 17.87 -1.69 6.74
N LYS A 810 17.05 -0.98 7.54
CA LYS A 810 15.69 -1.45 7.90
C LYS A 810 14.67 -0.32 7.99
N GLN A 811 13.59 -0.45 7.21
CA GLN A 811 12.32 0.25 7.48
C GLN A 811 11.67 -0.30 8.77
N PRO A 812 10.90 0.51 9.51
CA PRO A 812 10.16 0.05 10.68
C PRO A 812 8.92 -0.76 10.26
N SER A 813 8.88 -2.05 10.60
CA SER A 813 7.65 -2.84 10.57
C SER A 813 6.74 -2.45 11.75
N SER A 814 5.44 -2.30 11.49
CA SER A 814 4.47 -1.74 12.44
C SER A 814 3.47 -2.79 12.96
N GLY A 815 3.37 -2.90 14.29
CA GLY A 815 2.37 -3.74 14.95
C GLY A 815 2.77 -4.10 16.40
N PRO A 816 1.87 -4.05 17.40
CA PRO A 816 2.19 -4.42 18.77
C PRO A 816 1.65 -5.80 19.16
N SER A 817 2.50 -6.69 19.66
CA SER A 817 2.10 -7.85 20.46
C SER A 817 2.99 -7.99 21.69
N PHE A 818 2.41 -7.77 22.88
CA PHE A 818 3.14 -7.91 24.14
C PHE A 818 3.15 -9.38 24.59
N SER A 819 4.34 -9.98 24.67
CA SER A 819 4.59 -11.26 25.33
C SER A 819 5.70 -11.12 26.39
N LEU A 820 5.61 -11.89 27.47
CA LEU A 820 6.56 -11.85 28.58
C LEU A 820 7.81 -12.70 28.28
N PRO A 821 9.03 -12.27 28.68
CA PRO A 821 10.23 -13.09 28.51
C PRO A 821 10.16 -14.39 29.32
N GLN A 822 10.70 -15.49 28.77
CA GLN A 822 10.86 -16.77 29.46
C GLN A 822 12.32 -17.22 29.47
N ILE A 823 12.74 -17.84 30.57
CA ILE A 823 14.03 -18.51 30.74
C ILE A 823 13.71 -19.99 30.97
N VAL A 824 14.28 -20.87 30.15
CA VAL A 824 13.96 -22.31 30.17
C VAL A 824 15.26 -23.12 30.17
N ASP A 825 15.31 -24.18 30.98
CA ASP A 825 16.42 -25.13 30.98
C ASP A 825 16.28 -26.15 29.83
N ALA A 826 17.38 -26.42 29.13
CA ALA A 826 17.39 -27.08 27.82
C ALA A 826 17.05 -28.59 27.83
N SER A 827 16.59 -29.16 28.95
CA SER A 827 16.47 -30.61 29.15
C SER A 827 15.08 -31.11 29.63
N THR A 828 14.07 -30.25 29.74
CA THR A 828 12.72 -30.66 30.20
C THR A 828 11.58 -30.28 29.25
N GLN A 829 11.41 -31.15 28.23
CA GLN A 829 10.17 -31.67 27.63
C GLN A 829 9.22 -30.83 26.72
N SER A 830 8.92 -31.45 25.56
CA SER A 830 7.63 -31.57 24.82
C SER A 830 6.81 -30.34 24.38
N ASP A 831 6.61 -30.24 23.05
CA ASP A 831 5.31 -30.22 22.33
C ASP A 831 4.03 -29.69 23.04
N ALA A 832 4.08 -28.50 23.65
CA ALA A 832 2.90 -27.66 23.92
C ALA A 832 3.29 -26.25 24.44
N ALA A 833 3.99 -25.45 23.64
CA ALA A 833 4.17 -24.02 23.92
C ALA A 833 4.08 -23.20 22.63
N ALA A 834 3.28 -22.14 22.65
CA ALA A 834 2.91 -21.38 21.45
C ALA A 834 4.09 -20.65 20.80
N ALA A 835 4.00 -20.46 19.48
CA ALA A 835 4.94 -19.68 18.68
C ALA A 835 5.22 -18.32 19.31
N THR A 836 6.45 -18.11 19.78
CA THR A 836 6.93 -16.84 20.32
C THR A 836 7.92 -16.25 19.34
N LEU A 837 7.45 -15.30 18.52
CA LEU A 837 8.28 -14.52 17.60
C LEU A 837 9.30 -13.69 18.40
N GLY A 838 10.58 -13.97 18.21
CA GLY A 838 11.66 -13.35 18.97
C GLY A 838 13.06 -13.86 18.65
N TYR A 839 14.05 -13.03 18.97
CA TYR A 839 15.48 -13.36 18.86
C TYR A 839 15.83 -14.46 19.85
N SER A 840 16.51 -15.53 19.39
CA SER A 840 17.05 -16.56 20.28
C SER A 840 18.55 -16.71 20.10
N PHE A 841 19.29 -16.71 21.21
CA PHE A 841 20.72 -17.02 21.22
C PHE A 841 21.07 -17.96 22.39
N SER A 842 22.18 -18.67 22.25
CA SER A 842 22.69 -19.63 23.23
C SER A 842 23.92 -19.06 23.91
N ALA A 843 23.87 -18.91 25.23
CA ALA A 843 25.02 -18.48 26.04
C ALA A 843 25.17 -19.41 27.25
N PHE A 844 26.40 -19.87 27.49
CA PHE A 844 26.77 -20.70 28.66
C PHE A 844 25.84 -21.89 28.95
N GLY A 845 25.33 -22.55 27.90
CA GLY A 845 24.49 -23.75 28.02
C GLY A 845 22.99 -23.49 28.25
N LYS A 846 22.52 -22.23 28.21
CA LYS A 846 21.09 -21.89 28.23
C LYS A 846 20.67 -21.17 26.94
N LYS A 847 19.43 -21.41 26.50
CA LYS A 847 18.81 -20.72 25.36
C LYS A 847 17.94 -19.58 25.90
N VAL A 848 18.23 -18.35 25.48
CA VAL A 848 17.48 -17.14 25.87
C VAL A 848 16.63 -16.71 24.68
N ILE A 849 15.35 -16.37 24.93
CA ILE A 849 14.39 -15.93 23.90
C ILE A 849 13.89 -14.53 24.27
N ILE A 850 14.07 -13.55 23.38
CA ILE A 850 13.67 -12.16 23.55
C ILE A 850 12.60 -11.82 22.50
N PRO A 851 11.39 -11.36 22.88
CA PRO A 851 10.33 -11.00 21.93
C PRO A 851 10.78 -9.95 20.90
N GLU A 852 10.34 -10.13 19.65
CA GLU A 852 10.82 -9.41 18.47
C GLU A 852 10.75 -7.87 18.57
N TYR A 853 9.82 -7.35 19.37
CA TYR A 853 9.60 -5.91 19.58
C TYR A 853 10.43 -5.26 20.70
N THR A 854 11.31 -6.00 21.38
CA THR A 854 12.33 -5.36 22.24
C THR A 854 13.46 -4.86 21.33
N PRO A 855 13.76 -3.55 21.26
CA PRO A 855 14.80 -3.05 20.36
C PRO A 855 16.17 -3.57 20.79
N GLY A 856 16.66 -4.62 20.12
CA GLY A 856 17.91 -5.31 20.47
C GLY A 856 19.08 -4.34 20.59
N GLY A 857 19.17 -3.36 19.68
CA GLY A 857 20.17 -2.29 19.71
C GLY A 857 20.16 -1.45 20.99
N VAL A 858 19.01 -1.24 21.64
CA VAL A 858 18.91 -0.44 22.88
C VAL A 858 19.38 -1.25 24.10
N CYS A 859 19.17 -2.56 24.12
CA CYS A 859 19.75 -3.43 25.16
C CYS A 859 21.26 -3.65 24.94
N LEU A 860 21.69 -3.81 23.68
CA LEU A 860 23.10 -3.97 23.31
C LEU A 860 23.91 -2.68 23.55
N SER A 861 23.33 -1.49 23.32
CA SER A 861 24.05 -0.22 23.52
C SER A 861 24.55 -0.02 24.96
N ASP A 862 23.82 -0.56 25.94
CA ASP A 862 24.15 -0.41 27.36
C ASP A 862 25.13 -1.50 27.84
N MET A 863 25.24 -2.61 27.10
CA MET A 863 26.31 -3.59 27.32
C MET A 863 27.69 -3.04 26.96
N ILE A 864 27.80 -2.16 25.96
CA ILE A 864 29.10 -1.58 25.52
C ILE A 864 29.84 -0.86 26.68
N PRO A 865 29.27 0.15 27.37
CA PRO A 865 29.93 0.78 28.50
C PRO A 865 30.19 -0.18 29.66
N PHE A 866 29.30 -1.16 29.89
CA PHE A 866 29.51 -2.20 30.91
C PHE A 866 30.72 -3.10 30.61
N PHE A 867 30.88 -3.58 29.38
CA PHE A 867 32.06 -4.36 28.99
C PHE A 867 33.35 -3.53 29.03
N LEU A 868 33.31 -2.24 28.66
CA LEU A 868 34.43 -1.32 28.88
C LEU A 868 34.81 -1.21 30.36
N GLY A 869 33.83 -1.18 31.26
CA GLY A 869 34.05 -1.23 32.72
C GLY A 869 34.67 -2.55 33.18
N LYS A 870 34.22 -3.68 32.63
CA LYS A 870 34.77 -5.01 32.92
C LYS A 870 36.24 -5.14 32.47
N LEU A 871 36.57 -4.62 31.28
CA LEU A 871 37.94 -4.50 30.78
C LEU A 871 38.81 -3.60 31.67
N PHE A 872 38.24 -2.48 32.13
CA PHE A 872 38.90 -1.55 33.05
C PHE A 872 39.26 -2.24 34.39
N ARG A 873 38.40 -3.11 34.92
CA ARG A 873 38.71 -3.93 36.11
C ARG A 873 39.86 -4.90 35.86
N GLN A 874 39.90 -5.56 34.70
CA GLN A 874 40.92 -6.57 34.37
C GLN A 874 42.33 -5.96 34.21
N THR A 875 42.44 -4.73 33.71
CA THR A 875 43.73 -4.05 33.47
C THR A 875 44.43 -3.51 34.73
N LYS A 876 43.83 -3.63 35.92
CA LYS A 876 44.35 -3.10 37.21
C LYS A 876 44.65 -1.59 37.22
N ALA A 877 44.17 -0.82 36.25
CA ALA A 877 44.38 0.64 36.17
C ALA A 877 43.71 1.46 37.29
N SER A 878 42.97 0.80 38.19
CA SER A 878 42.15 1.42 39.24
C SER A 878 42.93 2.22 40.31
N GLU A 879 44.22 1.96 40.52
CA GLU A 879 45.00 2.64 41.58
C GLU A 879 45.38 4.09 41.25
N GLY A 880 45.38 4.50 39.97
CA GLY A 880 45.88 5.81 39.54
C GLY A 880 44.83 6.85 39.12
N ILE A 881 43.55 6.47 39.00
CA ILE A 881 42.59 7.22 38.18
C ILE A 881 41.62 8.09 39.00
N SER A 882 41.26 7.65 40.21
CA SER A 882 40.39 8.39 41.14
C SER A 882 40.98 9.72 41.64
N SER A 883 42.27 9.99 41.38
CA SER A 883 42.95 11.25 41.69
C SER A 883 43.07 12.21 40.49
N LYS A 884 42.80 11.76 39.26
CA LYS A 884 43.05 12.53 38.02
C LYS A 884 41.82 12.96 37.23
N ILE A 885 40.65 12.34 37.42
CA ILE A 885 39.45 12.61 36.60
C ILE A 885 38.57 13.76 37.11
N GLY A 886 38.89 14.38 38.26
CA GLY A 886 38.20 15.60 38.72
C GLY A 886 36.73 15.44 39.16
N ILE A 887 36.19 14.22 39.13
CA ILE A 887 34.91 13.89 39.76
C ILE A 887 35.10 13.97 41.27
N GLY A 888 34.31 14.82 41.95
CA GLY A 888 34.33 14.95 43.40
C GLY A 888 34.16 13.59 44.08
N LYS A 889 35.09 13.23 44.99
CA LYS A 889 35.18 11.90 45.62
C LYS A 889 33.83 11.44 46.19
N ASP A 890 33.08 12.34 46.80
CA ASP A 890 31.77 12.05 47.41
C ASP A 890 30.71 11.63 46.38
N LYS A 891 30.74 12.20 45.18
CA LYS A 891 29.79 11.89 44.09
C LYS A 891 30.14 10.54 43.45
N ALA A 892 31.42 10.25 43.23
CA ALA A 892 31.89 8.93 42.80
C ALA A 892 31.57 7.85 43.86
N LEU A 893 31.84 8.11 45.14
CA LEU A 893 31.48 7.20 46.25
C LEU A 893 29.97 7.04 46.42
N SER A 894 29.16 8.04 46.09
CA SER A 894 27.69 7.94 46.10
C SER A 894 27.20 7.02 44.99
N ILE A 895 27.69 7.19 43.76
CA ILE A 895 27.31 6.35 42.62
C ILE A 895 27.79 4.91 42.81
N SER A 896 29.04 4.69 43.24
CA SER A 896 29.54 3.33 43.55
C SER A 896 28.74 2.65 44.68
N ARG A 897 28.33 3.40 45.72
CA ARG A 897 27.42 2.89 46.75
C ARG A 897 26.03 2.57 46.19
N ALA A 898 25.51 3.34 45.26
CA ALA A 898 24.23 3.04 44.60
C ALA A 898 24.33 1.77 43.73
N VAL A 899 25.39 1.63 42.94
CA VAL A 899 25.65 0.42 42.12
C VAL A 899 25.81 -0.81 43.01
N GLN A 900 26.54 -0.73 44.13
CA GLN A 900 26.62 -1.82 45.11
C GLN A 900 25.29 -2.10 45.83
N LYS A 901 24.51 -1.06 46.17
CA LYS A 901 23.22 -1.20 46.85
C LYS A 901 22.18 -1.94 46.01
N TYR A 902 22.15 -1.67 44.70
CA TYR A 902 21.21 -2.33 43.79
C TYR A 902 21.76 -3.61 43.15
N GLY A 903 23.10 -3.80 43.16
CA GLY A 903 23.76 -5.06 42.79
C GLY A 903 23.27 -5.61 41.45
N ASN A 904 22.82 -6.86 41.45
CA ASN A 904 22.30 -7.54 40.25
C ASN A 904 21.09 -6.83 39.60
N LEU A 905 20.40 -5.93 40.29
CA LEU A 905 19.28 -5.14 39.77
C LEU A 905 19.72 -3.81 39.12
N ILE A 906 21.01 -3.46 39.11
CA ILE A 906 21.45 -2.14 38.62
C ILE A 906 21.08 -1.88 37.15
N GLY A 907 21.06 -2.91 36.30
CA GLY A 907 20.63 -2.81 34.91
C GLY A 907 19.16 -2.40 34.75
N PHE A 908 18.30 -2.78 35.71
CA PHE A 908 16.92 -2.32 35.75
C PHE A 908 16.83 -0.86 36.22
N VAL A 909 17.58 -0.51 37.28
CA VAL A 909 17.55 0.82 37.90
C VAL A 909 18.12 1.91 36.98
N GLU A 910 19.15 1.62 36.18
CA GLU A 910 19.74 2.61 35.28
C GLU A 910 18.83 3.01 34.12
N ARG A 911 17.86 2.16 33.73
CA ARG A 911 16.87 2.51 32.69
C ARG A 911 16.00 3.70 33.10
N PHE A 912 15.82 3.91 34.40
CA PHE A 912 15.12 5.07 34.97
C PHE A 912 16.07 6.24 35.30
N SER A 913 17.38 6.10 35.06
CA SER A 913 18.41 7.06 35.47
C SER A 913 18.83 7.99 34.31
N ILE A 914 18.09 9.09 34.16
CA ILE A 914 18.34 10.12 33.14
C ILE A 914 19.74 10.73 33.32
N GLY A 915 20.52 10.79 32.25
CA GLY A 915 21.81 11.48 32.20
C GLY A 915 23.02 10.76 32.82
N VAL A 916 22.85 9.62 33.50
CA VAL A 916 23.96 8.86 34.11
C VAL A 916 24.07 7.40 33.67
N ARG A 917 23.19 6.92 32.79
CA ARG A 917 23.08 5.52 32.33
C ARG A 917 24.42 4.89 31.91
N ASN A 918 25.20 5.56 31.06
CA ASN A 918 26.49 5.02 30.60
C ASN A 918 27.55 4.95 31.72
N ILE A 919 27.43 5.81 32.74
CA ILE A 919 28.34 5.82 33.90
C ILE A 919 27.98 4.70 34.88
N THR A 920 26.68 4.46 35.12
CA THR A 920 26.22 3.33 35.94
C THR A 920 26.56 2.00 35.29
N ALA A 921 26.39 1.88 33.97
CA ALA A 921 26.80 0.72 33.19
C ALA A 921 28.29 0.41 33.34
N PHE A 922 29.14 1.40 33.08
CA PHE A 922 30.59 1.27 33.23
C PHE A 922 31.01 0.92 34.67
N LEU A 923 30.41 1.55 35.67
CA LEU A 923 30.70 1.23 37.07
C LEU A 923 30.19 -0.16 37.48
N ALA A 924 29.07 -0.64 36.95
CA ALA A 924 28.59 -1.99 37.17
C ALA A 924 29.58 -3.04 36.62
N GLY A 925 30.12 -2.82 35.43
CA GLY A 925 31.20 -3.64 34.86
C GLY A 925 32.50 -3.56 35.65
N ALA A 926 32.92 -2.35 36.05
CA ALA A 926 34.14 -2.12 36.82
C ALA A 926 34.07 -2.70 38.26
N LEU A 927 32.89 -2.71 38.86
CA LEU A 927 32.59 -3.39 40.12
C LEU A 927 32.33 -4.90 39.94
N GLY A 928 32.35 -5.39 38.68
CA GLY A 928 32.25 -6.80 38.28
C GLY A 928 30.95 -7.47 38.71
N ILE A 929 29.84 -6.77 38.50
CA ILE A 929 28.50 -7.38 38.54
C ILE A 929 28.42 -8.42 37.40
N PRO A 930 27.70 -9.56 37.56
CA PRO A 930 27.57 -10.55 36.50
C PRO A 930 26.85 -9.98 35.27
N ALA A 931 27.37 -10.28 34.07
CA ALA A 931 26.89 -9.71 32.81
C ALA A 931 25.46 -10.16 32.46
N ASP A 932 25.14 -11.41 32.77
CA ASP A 932 23.82 -12.04 32.68
C ASP A 932 22.80 -11.32 33.58
N CYS A 933 23.14 -11.10 34.85
CA CYS A 933 22.30 -10.40 35.81
C CYS A 933 22.04 -8.95 35.38
N TYR A 934 23.09 -8.26 34.94
CA TYR A 934 23.02 -6.88 34.47
C TYR A 934 22.18 -6.77 33.18
N PHE A 935 22.44 -7.61 32.17
CA PHE A 935 21.67 -7.65 30.92
C PHE A 935 20.19 -7.99 31.15
N ALA A 936 19.90 -8.98 32.00
CA ALA A 936 18.53 -9.30 32.39
C ALA A 936 17.83 -8.09 33.03
N GLY A 937 18.50 -7.39 33.94
CA GLY A 937 18.01 -6.13 34.51
C GLY A 937 17.72 -5.07 33.44
N VAL A 938 18.64 -4.86 32.49
CA VAL A 938 18.50 -3.90 31.37
C VAL A 938 17.28 -4.23 30.50
N CYS A 939 17.04 -5.52 30.20
CA CYS A 939 15.88 -6.00 29.47
C CYS A 939 14.56 -5.80 30.24
N PHE A 940 14.52 -6.14 31.53
CA PHE A 940 13.35 -5.86 32.37
C PHE A 940 13.06 -4.36 32.52
N GLY A 941 14.09 -3.51 32.57
CA GLY A 941 13.93 -2.06 32.60
C GLY A 941 13.41 -1.48 31.28
N CYS A 942 13.77 -2.07 30.13
CA CYS A 942 13.23 -1.73 28.82
C CYS A 942 11.71 -1.93 28.73
N LEU A 943 11.19 -3.04 29.26
CA LEU A 943 9.76 -3.38 29.22
C LEU A 943 8.86 -2.31 29.85
N LEU A 944 9.39 -1.53 30.80
CA LEU A 944 8.66 -0.45 31.46
C LEU A 944 9.01 0.93 30.88
N THR A 945 10.29 1.19 30.56
CA THR A 945 10.72 2.53 30.16
C THR A 945 10.44 2.85 28.69
N LEU A 946 10.47 1.87 27.79
CA LEU A 946 10.17 2.10 26.37
C LEU A 946 8.70 2.48 26.11
N PRO A 947 7.68 1.81 26.69
CA PRO A 947 6.28 2.25 26.54
C PRO A 947 6.04 3.67 27.10
N ILE A 948 6.69 4.03 28.22
CA ILE A 948 6.60 5.38 28.79
C ILE A 948 7.24 6.41 27.86
N GLN A 949 8.41 6.12 27.29
CA GLN A 949 9.09 7.00 26.33
C GLN A 949 8.30 7.17 25.04
N LEU A 950 7.70 6.10 24.51
CA LEU A 950 6.83 6.14 23.33
C LEU A 950 5.54 6.90 23.59
N ALA A 951 4.91 6.73 24.75
CA ALA A 951 3.74 7.51 25.16
C ALA A 951 4.07 9.01 25.33
N LEU A 952 5.21 9.34 25.94
CA LEU A 952 5.67 10.73 26.02
C LEU A 952 5.95 11.32 24.63
N GLY A 953 6.62 10.54 23.76
CA GLY A 953 6.89 10.94 22.38
C GLY A 953 5.62 11.15 21.55
N PHE A 954 4.59 10.32 21.76
CA PHE A 954 3.28 10.48 21.13
C PHE A 954 2.57 11.76 21.61
N VAL A 955 2.57 12.05 22.92
CA VAL A 955 2.01 13.29 23.49
C VAL A 955 2.80 14.54 23.05
N LEU A 956 4.11 14.42 22.86
CA LEU A 956 4.98 15.51 22.40
C LEU A 956 4.97 15.70 20.87
N ARG A 957 4.37 14.77 20.10
CA ARG A 957 4.30 14.82 18.63
C ARG A 957 3.59 16.07 18.11
N GLU A 958 2.57 16.54 18.82
CA GLU A 958 1.81 17.75 18.48
C GLU A 958 2.54 19.06 18.87
N ARG A 959 3.71 18.98 19.52
CA ARG A 959 4.53 20.14 19.92
C ARG A 959 6.01 19.93 19.60
N PRO A 960 6.38 19.77 18.31
CA PRO A 960 7.70 19.34 17.89
C PRO A 960 8.82 20.25 18.37
N VAL A 961 8.61 21.56 18.45
CA VAL A 961 9.61 22.53 18.96
C VAL A 961 9.93 22.30 20.45
N ILE A 962 8.92 21.99 21.26
CA ILE A 962 9.12 21.68 22.70
C ILE A 962 9.81 20.32 22.85
N ALA A 963 9.44 19.34 22.02
CA ALA A 963 10.09 18.03 21.98
C ALA A 963 11.59 18.18 21.63
N LEU A 964 11.90 18.90 20.56
CA LEU A 964 13.26 19.12 20.07
C LEU A 964 14.10 19.91 21.10
N ALA A 965 13.55 20.97 21.69
CA ALA A 965 14.23 21.73 22.74
C ALA A 965 14.48 20.90 24.01
N SER A 966 13.53 20.06 24.41
CA SER A 966 13.67 19.18 25.59
C SER A 966 14.72 18.08 25.36
N VAL A 967 14.73 17.48 24.17
CA VAL A 967 15.74 16.48 23.77
C VAL A 967 17.11 17.14 23.61
N ALA A 968 17.21 18.30 22.95
CA ALA A 968 18.47 19.03 22.78
C ALA A 968 19.06 19.48 24.13
N ALA A 969 18.23 19.93 25.08
CA ALA A 969 18.67 20.23 26.44
C ALA A 969 19.17 18.98 27.18
N ALA A 970 18.43 17.87 27.13
CA ALA A 970 18.81 16.62 27.80
C ALA A 970 20.08 15.98 27.20
N VAL A 971 20.21 15.98 25.87
CA VAL A 971 21.36 15.41 25.14
C VAL A 971 22.57 16.33 25.23
N GLY A 972 22.40 17.64 25.02
CA GLY A 972 23.49 18.62 25.07
C GLY A 972 24.20 18.68 26.43
N ILE A 973 23.44 18.59 27.53
CA ILE A 973 23.98 18.58 28.89
C ILE A 973 24.67 17.25 29.23
N CYS A 974 24.17 16.11 28.74
CA CYS A 974 24.62 14.79 29.19
C CYS A 974 25.56 14.04 28.25
N THR A 975 25.64 14.36 26.96
CA THR A 975 26.54 13.65 26.00
C THR A 975 27.56 14.57 25.36
N ALA A 976 27.17 15.69 24.76
CA ALA A 976 28.08 16.55 24.01
C ALA A 976 29.15 17.19 24.92
N PHE A 977 28.76 17.74 26.07
CA PHE A 977 29.67 18.48 26.95
C PHE A 977 30.81 17.61 27.55
N PRO A 978 30.57 16.39 28.06
CA PRO A 978 31.65 15.52 28.55
C PRO A 978 32.63 15.08 27.46
N TYR A 979 32.16 14.74 26.24
CA TYR A 979 33.05 14.33 25.15
C TYR A 979 33.86 15.50 24.58
N ALA A 980 33.26 16.69 24.44
CA ALA A 980 33.97 17.90 24.07
C ALA A 980 35.05 18.27 25.11
N ALA A 981 34.72 18.21 26.41
CA ALA A 981 35.68 18.44 27.49
C ALA A 981 36.83 17.41 27.48
N ALA A 982 36.54 16.12 27.21
CA ALA A 982 37.55 15.08 27.08
C ALA A 982 38.46 15.32 25.85
N ALA A 983 37.89 15.70 24.71
CA ALA A 983 38.64 16.02 23.49
C ALA A 983 39.54 17.26 23.65
N CYS A 984 39.02 18.35 24.23
CA CYS A 984 39.80 19.54 24.55
C CYS A 984 40.91 19.25 25.57
N THR A 985 40.64 18.39 26.56
CA THR A 985 41.66 17.97 27.55
C THR A 985 42.74 17.11 26.88
N ALA A 986 42.39 16.18 26.00
CA ALA A 986 43.34 15.39 25.24
C ALA A 986 44.21 16.25 24.31
N LEU A 987 43.61 17.22 23.62
CA LEU A 987 44.31 18.19 22.77
C LEU A 987 45.26 19.07 23.61
N PHE A 988 44.82 19.54 24.77
CA PHE A 988 45.65 20.31 25.70
C PHE A 988 46.87 19.52 26.20
N PHE A 989 46.74 18.22 26.48
CA PHE A 989 47.89 17.38 26.85
C PHE A 989 48.77 16.98 25.66
N TYR A 990 48.21 16.85 24.46
CA TYR A 990 48.97 16.61 23.23
C TYR A 990 49.89 17.79 22.89
N LEU A 991 49.35 19.02 22.93
CA LEU A 991 50.06 20.27 22.66
C LEU A 991 51.08 20.67 23.75
N ARG A 992 51.22 19.90 24.83
CA ARG A 992 52.06 20.24 26.00
C ARG A 992 53.15 19.21 26.30
N ARG A 993 53.44 18.28 25.37
CA ARG A 993 54.63 17.44 25.45
C ARG A 993 55.87 18.29 25.14
N PRO A 994 56.90 18.30 26.01
CA PRO A 994 58.21 18.80 25.63
C PRO A 994 58.86 17.85 24.62
N ASP A 995 59.54 18.39 23.62
CA ASP A 995 60.48 17.59 22.83
C ASP A 995 61.63 17.13 23.74
N SER A 996 61.83 15.82 23.82
CA SER A 996 62.96 15.22 24.53
C SER A 996 63.65 14.20 23.63
N SER A 997 64.58 14.70 22.83
CA SER A 997 65.60 13.91 22.14
C SER A 997 66.68 13.44 23.12
N SER A 998 66.66 12.16 23.49
CA SER A 998 67.82 11.39 24.00
C SER A 998 67.45 9.91 24.11
#